data_AF-A0A2T6DSY6-F1
#
_entry.id   AF-A0A2T6DSY6-F1
#
_cell.length_a   1.000
_cell.length_b   1.000
_cell.length_c   1.000
_cell.angle_alpha   90.00
_cell.angle_beta   90.00
_cell.angle_gamma   90.00
#
_symmetry.space_group_name_H-M   'P 1'
#
loop_
_entity.id
_entity.type
_entity.pdbx_description
1 polymer ?
#
loop_
_entity_poly.entity_id
_entity_poly.type
_entity_poly.pdbx_seq_one_letter_code
_entity_poly.pdbx_strand_id
1 'polypeptide(L)'
;MASSSGHSARKRCSSISACSPSSSRSVSGSPQASGCAVAGVPPRSRFRSRSRLGRRAMIVCDVTQFYSPFGGGVRRYLTEKRRFVERWTDDEHVLIVPGARTDYVREGRLHTYTIKSPPVSSTSRYRVLLNQGAVRDALRRARPDIVESGDPYQVAWTTIREARGLGVPVVGFYHSHFPEAYLRTAAKFGGPLFRDAILALARRYVRKLYNEFDVTFVCAQKLQTVLRDWGVETVRPIKLGIDAEAFRPGPPDPALRARLGIPETAVLLLYVGRLAGEKNIQTLLAAFERLRRHSAHDYRLVCVGQGPWREQLLDLRERTGGCVTWIPHISDSAELARLYRAADLAVHPSVNETFGLVPLEEQACGLPVCGIRGSCLDENILAGLECWADTNRPAHLAAAIERMRRRNRADLGGLASAIVRQRYAWPVVLNHLWEEYRSLANHSARKASPEGARIEGGREIRIRSYQPRDRAAVRRICCETGFLGSPIDTVFEDRELFADYLTGYYSDYEPESLFVLECDGQVAGYLCGCRHSRRREARLLWNLPRMVARIAWRYFSGRYNASSRRYVRWLATRALKETPPRPPRTPHFHVNVLPAARSMAGTKALIDAFLAYLRVHGETAVYGQMVVYEDRRTDALFSRFGFVVLNRREITKYQRHFPGRVFLCTAWKDLSQQSRLHGARIRFLSTSEA
;
A
#
# COMPACT_ATOMS: atom_id res chain seq x y z
N MET A 1 82.72 -14.14 10.33
CA MET A 1 83.30 -15.32 9.63
C MET A 1 82.81 -15.31 8.19
N ALA A 2 83.69 -15.58 7.22
CA ALA A 2 83.50 -15.77 5.76
C ALA A 2 82.38 -14.99 5.02
N SER A 3 82.58 -14.11 4.03
CA SER A 3 83.53 -13.95 2.89
C SER A 3 83.12 -14.60 1.54
N SER A 4 82.61 -13.75 0.63
CA SER A 4 83.03 -13.59 -0.78
C SER A 4 82.57 -14.51 -1.94
N SER A 5 82.54 -13.90 -3.13
CA SER A 5 82.47 -14.43 -4.52
C SER A 5 81.09 -14.86 -5.08
N GLY A 6 80.75 -14.66 -6.37
CA GLY A 6 81.39 -13.83 -7.42
C GLY A 6 81.14 -14.32 -8.87
N HIS A 7 80.96 -13.38 -9.84
CA HIS A 7 80.99 -13.58 -11.32
C HIS A 7 79.85 -14.41 -11.98
N SER A 8 79.54 -14.33 -13.29
CA SER A 8 79.63 -13.25 -14.32
C SER A 8 78.95 -13.71 -15.64
N ALA A 9 78.75 -12.78 -16.58
CA ALA A 9 78.47 -12.97 -18.03
C ALA A 9 77.11 -13.57 -18.46
N ARG A 10 76.59 -13.35 -19.68
CA ARG A 10 76.44 -12.18 -20.59
C ARG A 10 75.85 -12.72 -21.92
N LYS A 11 74.91 -11.98 -22.51
CA LYS A 11 74.54 -11.97 -23.95
C LYS A 11 73.98 -13.26 -24.60
N ARG A 12 72.74 -13.16 -25.09
CA ARG A 12 72.53 -12.85 -26.52
C ARG A 12 71.20 -12.15 -26.77
N CYS A 13 71.13 -11.43 -27.88
CA CYS A 13 70.01 -10.56 -28.30
C CYS A 13 69.76 -10.80 -29.78
N SER A 14 68.51 -10.80 -30.22
CA SER A 14 68.11 -10.77 -31.63
C SER A 14 66.79 -10.01 -31.76
N SER A 15 66.85 -8.89 -32.48
CA SER A 15 65.88 -7.78 -32.54
C SER A 15 65.29 -7.59 -33.96
N ILE A 16 64.59 -6.44 -34.18
CA ILE A 16 64.06 -5.89 -35.47
C ILE A 16 62.73 -6.55 -35.92
N SER A 17 61.64 -5.89 -36.39
CA SER A 17 61.20 -4.48 -36.59
C SER A 17 59.68 -4.43 -36.22
N ALA A 18 59.07 -3.48 -35.51
CA ALA A 18 58.96 -2.01 -35.60
C ALA A 18 57.97 -1.47 -36.65
N CYS A 19 57.00 -0.66 -36.20
CA CYS A 19 56.80 0.74 -36.60
C CYS A 19 55.79 1.49 -35.69
N SER A 20 56.17 2.67 -35.22
CA SER A 20 55.29 3.70 -34.61
C SER A 20 55.23 4.90 -35.58
N PRO A 21 54.32 5.88 -35.40
CA PRO A 21 54.57 7.01 -34.48
C PRO A 21 53.28 7.43 -33.72
N SER A 22 53.22 8.43 -32.82
CA SER A 22 54.10 9.57 -32.51
C SER A 22 54.03 9.96 -31.01
N SER A 23 54.87 10.90 -30.58
CA SER A 23 55.22 11.15 -29.17
C SER A 23 55.12 12.62 -28.73
N SER A 24 54.82 12.87 -27.44
CA SER A 24 55.37 13.95 -26.55
C SER A 24 54.39 14.24 -25.40
N ARG A 25 54.76 14.77 -24.22
CA ARG A 25 56.06 14.86 -23.50
C ARG A 25 55.77 14.92 -21.98
N SER A 26 56.80 14.74 -21.15
CA SER A 26 56.80 14.76 -19.68
C SER A 26 56.32 16.06 -19.02
N VAL A 27 55.65 15.96 -17.85
CA VAL A 27 55.76 16.94 -16.74
C VAL A 27 55.71 16.21 -15.38
N SER A 28 56.62 16.56 -14.48
CA SER A 28 56.60 16.22 -13.05
C SER A 28 55.71 17.18 -12.26
N GLY A 29 54.80 16.67 -11.42
CA GLY A 29 53.97 17.53 -10.56
C GLY A 29 53.36 16.78 -9.38
N SER A 30 53.50 17.37 -8.18
CA SER A 30 52.93 16.87 -6.92
C SER A 30 51.41 16.70 -7.01
N PRO A 31 50.81 15.67 -6.39
CA PRO A 31 49.35 15.59 -6.27
C PRO A 31 48.87 16.64 -5.27
N GLN A 32 48.55 17.84 -5.77
CA GLN A 32 47.77 18.82 -5.03
C GLN A 32 46.43 18.18 -4.61
N ALA A 33 45.98 18.49 -3.39
CA ALA A 33 44.72 18.02 -2.86
C ALA A 33 43.54 18.57 -3.67
N SER A 34 43.12 17.85 -4.71
CA SER A 34 41.87 18.11 -5.42
C SER A 34 40.71 17.82 -4.47
N GLY A 35 40.14 18.87 -3.88
CA GLY A 35 39.06 18.77 -2.90
C GLY A 35 37.91 17.92 -3.45
N CYS A 36 37.67 16.77 -2.79
CA CYS A 36 36.54 15.92 -3.12
C CYS A 36 35.25 16.70 -2.81
N ALA A 37 34.63 17.24 -3.86
CA ALA A 37 33.38 17.97 -3.76
C ALA A 37 32.30 17.00 -3.29
N VAL A 38 32.08 16.97 -1.97
CA VAL A 38 31.06 16.16 -1.31
C VAL A 38 29.73 16.42 -2.01
N ALA A 39 29.20 15.41 -2.69
CA ALA A 39 27.95 15.52 -3.42
C ALA A 39 26.82 15.81 -2.44
N GLY A 40 26.48 17.10 -2.30
CA GLY A 40 25.36 17.56 -1.50
C GLY A 40 24.02 17.05 -2.03
N VAL A 41 22.96 17.27 -1.26
CA VAL A 41 21.58 16.97 -1.67
C VAL A 41 21.33 17.57 -3.07
N PRO A 42 20.77 16.83 -4.04
CA PRO A 42 20.66 17.32 -5.41
C PRO A 42 19.90 18.65 -5.45
N PRO A 43 20.38 19.65 -6.23
CA PRO A 43 19.83 20.99 -6.20
C PRO A 43 18.34 21.01 -6.57
N ARG A 44 17.58 21.98 -6.02
CA ARG A 44 16.14 22.17 -6.24
C ARG A 44 15.71 22.08 -7.71
N SER A 45 16.58 22.48 -8.64
CA SER A 45 16.36 22.38 -10.09
C SER A 45 16.25 20.94 -10.59
N ARG A 46 17.05 19.97 -10.10
CA ARG A 46 17.03 18.57 -10.58
C ARG A 46 15.71 17.85 -10.24
N PHE A 47 15.11 18.13 -9.10
CA PHE A 47 13.79 17.58 -8.73
C PHE A 47 12.63 18.35 -9.40
N ARG A 48 12.78 19.65 -9.69
CA ARG A 48 11.74 20.46 -10.38
C ARG A 48 11.70 20.29 -11.90
N SER A 49 12.80 19.92 -12.57
CA SER A 49 12.93 20.08 -14.04
C SER A 49 12.36 18.95 -14.90
N ARG A 50 12.05 17.76 -14.35
CA ARG A 50 11.57 16.60 -15.15
C ARG A 50 10.06 16.31 -15.07
N SER A 51 9.26 17.16 -14.43
CA SER A 51 7.90 16.78 -13.99
C SER A 51 6.78 17.80 -14.19
N ARG A 52 7.05 19.03 -14.64
CA ARG A 52 6.11 20.16 -14.43
C ARG A 52 5.11 20.51 -15.52
N LEU A 53 5.19 19.94 -16.72
CA LEU A 53 4.15 20.15 -17.74
C LEU A 53 3.03 19.11 -17.59
N GLY A 54 1.92 19.52 -16.95
CA GLY A 54 0.65 18.76 -16.95
C GLY A 54 0.40 17.78 -15.79
N ARG A 55 1.22 17.74 -14.72
CA ARG A 55 0.97 16.83 -13.59
C ARG A 55 -0.04 17.42 -12.59
N ARG A 56 -1.15 16.70 -12.36
CA ARG A 56 -2.11 16.96 -11.28
C ARG A 56 -1.47 16.65 -9.91
N ALA A 57 -1.70 17.52 -8.94
CA ALA A 57 -1.33 17.31 -7.54
C ALA A 57 -2.15 16.16 -6.93
N MET A 58 -1.50 15.34 -6.09
CA MET A 58 -2.14 14.26 -5.34
C MET A 58 -2.36 14.61 -3.87
N ILE A 59 -3.39 14.03 -3.27
CA ILE A 59 -3.62 14.04 -1.82
C ILE A 59 -3.14 12.69 -1.25
N VAL A 60 -2.01 12.71 -0.54
CA VAL A 60 -1.47 11.52 0.16
C VAL A 60 -1.99 11.51 1.60
N CYS A 61 -2.61 10.42 2.06
CA CYS A 61 -3.09 10.30 3.43
C CYS A 61 -2.37 9.21 4.22
N ASP A 62 -1.78 9.57 5.36
CA ASP A 62 -1.22 8.67 6.35
C ASP A 62 -2.21 8.43 7.50
N VAL A 63 -2.43 7.16 7.85
CA VAL A 63 -3.20 6.74 9.03
C VAL A 63 -2.30 5.99 9.99
N THR A 64 -2.10 6.55 11.19
CA THR A 64 -1.11 6.07 12.16
C THR A 64 -1.68 6.06 13.57
N GLN A 65 -1.67 4.89 14.21
CA GLN A 65 -2.03 4.70 15.62
C GLN A 65 -0.84 4.91 16.56
N PHE A 66 0.34 4.33 16.28
CA PHE A 66 1.50 4.44 17.18
C PHE A 66 2.30 5.73 16.95
N TYR A 67 1.56 6.84 16.90
CA TYR A 67 2.10 8.20 16.91
C TYR A 67 2.32 8.69 18.35
N SER A 68 3.48 9.29 18.61
CA SER A 68 3.78 9.98 19.87
C SER A 68 4.22 11.40 19.57
N PRO A 69 3.63 12.44 20.19
CA PRO A 69 3.99 13.83 19.93
C PRO A 69 5.40 14.18 20.41
N PHE A 70 5.98 13.36 21.30
CA PHE A 70 7.27 13.64 21.93
C PHE A 70 8.48 13.17 21.11
N GLY A 71 8.34 12.21 20.20
CA GLY A 71 9.47 11.68 19.42
C GLY A 71 9.27 10.24 18.90
N GLY A 72 10.33 9.67 18.36
CA GLY A 72 10.36 8.32 17.79
C GLY A 72 10.41 8.28 16.25
N GLY A 73 10.82 7.14 15.69
CA GLY A 73 11.06 6.99 14.25
C GLY A 73 9.83 7.26 13.37
N VAL A 74 8.64 6.82 13.81
CA VAL A 74 7.37 7.06 13.12
C VAL A 74 7.05 8.56 13.02
N ARG A 75 7.21 9.31 14.12
CA ARG A 75 7.04 10.78 14.09
C ARG A 75 8.07 11.43 13.17
N ARG A 76 9.35 11.03 13.24
CA ARG A 76 10.42 11.57 12.37
C ARG A 76 10.08 11.33 10.89
N TYR A 77 9.72 10.11 10.51
CA TYR A 77 9.28 9.76 9.15
C TYR A 77 8.11 10.65 8.67
N LEU A 78 7.04 10.77 9.45
CA LEU A 78 5.87 11.59 9.08
C LEU A 78 6.18 13.10 9.01
N THR A 79 7.04 13.62 9.91
CA THR A 79 7.52 15.01 9.83
C THR A 79 8.34 15.26 8.58
N GLU A 80 9.18 14.31 8.16
CA GLU A 80 10.00 14.44 6.96
C GLU A 80 9.19 14.26 5.67
N LYS A 81 8.15 13.40 5.64
CA LYS A 81 7.13 13.39 4.57
C LYS A 81 6.51 14.77 4.39
N ARG A 82 6.10 15.43 5.48
CA ARG A 82 5.52 16.78 5.45
C ARG A 82 6.51 17.82 4.92
N ARG A 83 7.72 17.87 5.47
CA ARG A 83 8.82 18.74 4.98
C ARG A 83 9.13 18.48 3.50
N PHE A 84 9.03 17.24 3.05
CA PHE A 84 9.23 16.88 1.64
C PHE A 84 8.14 17.48 0.76
N VAL A 85 6.87 17.33 1.16
CA VAL A 85 5.71 17.90 0.46
C VAL A 85 5.79 19.43 0.35
N GLU A 86 6.10 20.12 1.46
CA GLU A 86 6.25 21.58 1.48
C GLU A 86 7.35 22.07 0.53
N ARG A 87 8.51 21.40 0.53
CA ARG A 87 9.73 21.89 -0.13
C ARG A 87 9.90 21.45 -1.58
N TRP A 88 9.39 20.27 -1.96
CA TRP A 88 9.76 19.58 -3.20
C TRP A 88 8.59 19.17 -4.09
N THR A 89 7.36 19.16 -3.57
CA THR A 89 6.17 18.79 -4.36
C THR A 89 5.16 19.93 -4.38
N ASP A 90 4.17 19.80 -5.26
CA ASP A 90 2.95 20.61 -5.28
C ASP A 90 1.72 19.81 -4.74
N ASP A 91 1.97 18.64 -4.14
CA ASP A 91 0.98 17.68 -3.60
C ASP A 91 0.43 18.12 -2.22
N GLU A 92 -0.63 17.49 -1.71
CA GLU A 92 -1.16 17.70 -0.35
C GLU A 92 -0.91 16.47 0.54
N HIS A 93 -0.76 16.69 1.85
CA HIS A 93 -0.51 15.63 2.83
C HIS A 93 -1.49 15.66 4.00
N VAL A 94 -2.23 14.57 4.18
CA VAL A 94 -3.20 14.38 5.24
C VAL A 94 -2.66 13.38 6.27
N LEU A 95 -2.71 13.74 7.54
CA LEU A 95 -2.29 12.88 8.64
C LEU A 95 -3.47 12.62 9.58
N ILE A 96 -3.78 11.35 9.83
CA ILE A 96 -4.83 10.92 10.77
C ILE A 96 -4.16 10.18 11.94
N VAL A 97 -4.20 10.80 13.12
CA VAL A 97 -3.46 10.36 14.33
C VAL A 97 -4.31 10.46 15.61
N PRO A 98 -4.02 9.67 16.66
CA PRO A 98 -4.71 9.79 17.94
C PRO A 98 -4.24 10.99 18.76
N GLY A 99 -5.15 11.56 19.56
CA GLY A 99 -4.82 12.61 20.53
C GLY A 99 -5.78 12.68 21.72
N ALA A 100 -5.59 13.68 22.58
CA ALA A 100 -6.41 13.87 23.77
C ALA A 100 -7.84 14.36 23.47
N ARG A 101 -8.01 15.10 22.38
CA ARG A 101 -9.28 15.60 21.85
C ARG A 101 -9.38 15.30 20.35
N THR A 102 -10.58 15.38 19.79
CA THR A 102 -10.76 15.37 18.33
C THR A 102 -10.54 16.79 17.84
N ASP A 103 -9.74 16.96 16.79
CA ASP A 103 -9.29 18.26 16.28
C ASP A 103 -8.97 18.18 14.79
N TYR A 104 -9.02 19.31 14.09
CA TYR A 104 -8.61 19.42 12.69
C TYR A 104 -7.83 20.72 12.46
N VAL A 105 -6.59 20.57 11.99
CA VAL A 105 -5.69 21.69 11.69
C VAL A 105 -5.24 21.60 10.24
N ARG A 106 -5.30 22.72 9.51
CA ARG A 106 -4.76 22.88 8.16
C ARG A 106 -3.69 23.97 8.13
N GLU A 107 -2.50 23.60 7.66
CA GLU A 107 -1.33 24.46 7.51
C GLU A 107 -0.95 24.43 6.01
N GLY A 108 -1.59 25.29 5.22
CA GLY A 108 -1.45 25.29 3.76
C GLY A 108 -1.86 23.95 3.12
N ARG A 109 -0.86 23.21 2.62
CA ARG A 109 -1.03 21.88 1.99
C ARG A 109 -0.92 20.70 2.98
N LEU A 110 -0.74 20.98 4.28
CA LEU A 110 -0.64 19.99 5.34
C LEU A 110 -1.92 19.95 6.17
N HIS A 111 -2.50 18.76 6.35
CA HIS A 111 -3.76 18.55 7.05
C HIS A 111 -3.55 17.55 8.19
N THR A 112 -4.07 17.87 9.38
CA THR A 112 -3.94 17.04 10.58
C THR A 112 -5.33 16.76 11.16
N TYR A 113 -5.82 15.53 11.05
CA TYR A 113 -6.96 15.04 11.81
C TYR A 113 -6.46 14.36 13.08
N THR A 114 -6.70 15.00 14.22
CA THR A 114 -6.46 14.38 15.53
C THR A 114 -7.75 13.74 16.01
N ILE A 115 -7.72 12.49 16.44
CA ILE A 115 -8.92 11.75 16.88
C ILE A 115 -8.84 11.48 18.39
N LYS A 116 -9.86 11.87 19.16
CA LYS A 116 -9.93 11.61 20.61
C LYS A 116 -9.75 10.12 20.89
N SER A 117 -8.69 9.78 21.63
CA SER A 117 -8.20 8.42 21.80
C SER A 117 -7.65 8.19 23.22
N PRO A 118 -8.01 7.09 23.91
CA PRO A 118 -7.46 6.79 25.23
C PRO A 118 -5.97 6.45 25.17
N PRO A 119 -5.20 6.69 26.25
CA PRO A 119 -3.82 6.24 26.36
C PRO A 119 -3.74 4.70 26.47
N VAL A 120 -2.63 4.11 26.01
CA VAL A 120 -2.41 2.64 26.09
C VAL A 120 -2.21 2.16 27.53
N SER A 121 -1.62 3.01 28.38
CA SER A 121 -1.52 2.84 29.84
C SER A 121 -1.34 4.22 30.48
N SER A 122 -1.50 4.33 31.80
CA SER A 122 -1.27 5.58 32.56
C SER A 122 0.14 6.16 32.37
N THR A 123 1.13 5.30 32.10
CA THR A 123 2.54 5.66 31.87
C THR A 123 2.91 5.77 30.38
N SER A 124 2.03 5.36 29.46
CA SER A 124 2.31 5.33 28.04
C SER A 124 2.06 6.68 27.36
N ARG A 125 3.02 7.10 26.54
CA ARG A 125 2.90 8.28 25.68
C ARG A 125 2.15 8.00 24.36
N TYR A 126 1.68 6.78 24.16
CA TYR A 126 0.89 6.36 22.99
C TYR A 126 -0.60 6.24 23.32
N ARG A 127 -1.44 6.43 22.30
CA ARG A 127 -2.90 6.37 22.38
C ARG A 127 -3.44 5.39 21.33
N VAL A 128 -4.62 4.81 21.57
CA VAL A 128 -5.24 3.82 20.67
C VAL A 128 -6.39 4.46 19.89
N LEU A 129 -6.37 4.37 18.57
CA LEU A 129 -7.47 4.82 17.70
C LEU A 129 -8.65 3.87 17.85
N LEU A 130 -9.49 4.04 18.88
CA LEU A 130 -10.69 3.22 19.08
C LEU A 130 -11.91 3.76 18.30
N ASN A 131 -11.99 5.08 18.07
CA ASN A 131 -13.07 5.68 17.31
C ASN A 131 -12.88 5.50 15.79
N GLN A 132 -13.16 4.28 15.32
CA GLN A 132 -13.08 3.91 13.90
C GLN A 132 -14.07 4.68 13.01
N GLY A 133 -15.17 5.18 13.58
CA GLY A 133 -16.11 6.06 12.87
C GLY A 133 -15.47 7.38 12.48
N ALA A 134 -14.81 8.05 13.43
CA ALA A 134 -14.13 9.31 13.16
C ALA A 134 -12.93 9.16 12.21
N VAL A 135 -12.21 8.02 12.25
CA VAL A 135 -11.16 7.70 11.26
C VAL A 135 -11.73 7.58 9.85
N ARG A 136 -12.84 6.85 9.68
CA ARG A 136 -13.56 6.75 8.40
C ARG A 136 -14.01 8.11 7.90
N ASP A 137 -14.61 8.92 8.78
CA ASP A 137 -15.17 10.21 8.38
C ASP A 137 -14.07 11.21 8.00
N ALA A 138 -12.92 11.16 8.68
CA ALA A 138 -11.71 11.88 8.28
C ALA A 138 -11.19 11.44 6.90
N LEU A 139 -11.06 10.12 6.64
CA LEU A 139 -10.66 9.59 5.33
C LEU A 139 -11.61 10.04 4.19
N ARG A 140 -12.92 9.98 4.42
CA ARG A 140 -13.93 10.40 3.43
C ARG A 140 -13.94 11.91 3.17
N ARG A 141 -13.67 12.73 4.19
CA ARG A 141 -13.51 14.19 4.06
C ARG A 141 -12.21 14.56 3.35
N ALA A 142 -11.13 13.83 3.61
CA ALA A 142 -9.82 14.04 3.01
C ALA A 142 -9.78 13.77 1.49
N ARG A 143 -10.63 12.85 0.99
CA ARG A 143 -10.67 12.42 -0.43
C ARG A 143 -9.27 12.11 -1.01
N PRO A 144 -8.46 11.27 -0.35
CA PRO A 144 -7.07 11.02 -0.76
C PRO A 144 -6.99 10.28 -2.10
N ASP A 145 -5.95 10.56 -2.91
CA ASP A 145 -5.62 9.78 -4.10
C ASP A 145 -4.84 8.49 -3.76
N ILE A 146 -4.27 8.39 -2.55
CA ILE A 146 -3.63 7.19 -2.00
C ILE A 146 -3.62 7.24 -0.46
N VAL A 147 -3.73 6.07 0.19
CA VAL A 147 -3.69 5.95 1.66
C VAL A 147 -2.60 5.00 2.14
N GLU A 148 -1.71 5.48 3.01
CA GLU A 148 -0.73 4.67 3.73
C GLU A 148 -1.23 4.35 5.15
N SER A 149 -1.19 3.07 5.53
CA SER A 149 -1.48 2.60 6.88
C SER A 149 -0.19 2.15 7.56
N GLY A 150 0.22 2.84 8.62
CA GLY A 150 1.49 2.59 9.32
C GLY A 150 1.44 1.48 10.38
N ASP A 151 0.25 0.96 10.72
CA ASP A 151 0.04 0.18 11.94
C ASP A 151 -0.91 -1.02 11.73
N PRO A 152 -0.43 -2.28 11.90
CA PRO A 152 -1.20 -3.50 11.60
C PRO A 152 -2.25 -3.89 12.65
N TYR A 153 -3.15 -2.98 12.99
CA TYR A 153 -4.16 -3.18 14.04
C TYR A 153 -5.58 -2.98 13.47
N GLN A 154 -6.58 -2.76 14.32
CA GLN A 154 -7.97 -2.52 13.90
C GLN A 154 -8.10 -1.33 12.93
N VAL A 155 -7.21 -0.33 13.03
CA VAL A 155 -7.17 0.82 12.13
C VAL A 155 -6.81 0.44 10.69
N ALA A 156 -5.95 -0.55 10.46
CA ALA A 156 -5.58 -0.99 9.12
C ALA A 156 -6.79 -1.58 8.38
N TRP A 157 -7.58 -2.43 9.05
CA TRP A 157 -8.81 -3.01 8.49
C TRP A 157 -9.83 -1.95 8.08
N THR A 158 -10.01 -0.89 8.88
CA THR A 158 -10.86 0.25 8.52
C THR A 158 -10.28 1.05 7.36
N THR A 159 -8.96 1.30 7.37
CA THR A 159 -8.27 2.04 6.31
C THR A 159 -8.41 1.33 4.96
N ILE A 160 -8.17 0.03 4.91
CA ILE A 160 -8.35 -0.82 3.72
C ILE A 160 -9.81 -0.78 3.24
N ARG A 161 -10.77 -0.95 4.16
CA ARG A 161 -12.20 -0.96 3.86
C ARG A 161 -12.68 0.35 3.23
N GLU A 162 -12.27 1.48 3.78
CA GLU A 162 -12.73 2.79 3.32
C GLU A 162 -11.98 3.25 2.06
N ALA A 163 -10.66 2.99 1.93
CA ALA A 163 -9.90 3.28 0.71
C ALA A 163 -10.45 2.50 -0.50
N ARG A 164 -10.72 1.19 -0.34
CA ARG A 164 -11.42 0.39 -1.36
C ARG A 164 -12.82 0.92 -1.67
N GLY A 165 -13.53 1.45 -0.68
CA GLY A 165 -14.84 2.08 -0.86
C GLY A 165 -14.78 3.40 -1.65
N LEU A 166 -13.66 4.12 -1.58
CA LEU A 166 -13.36 5.33 -2.35
C LEU A 166 -12.76 5.03 -3.74
N GLY A 167 -12.36 3.79 -4.02
CA GLY A 167 -11.69 3.40 -5.27
C GLY A 167 -10.21 3.78 -5.35
N VAL A 168 -9.57 4.02 -4.20
CA VAL A 168 -8.20 4.55 -4.11
C VAL A 168 -7.26 3.50 -3.51
N PRO A 169 -5.99 3.43 -3.97
CA PRO A 169 -5.04 2.43 -3.53
C PRO A 169 -4.71 2.60 -2.05
N VAL A 170 -4.51 1.47 -1.37
CA VAL A 170 -4.15 1.40 0.04
C VAL A 170 -2.88 0.59 0.23
N VAL A 171 -1.87 1.21 0.83
CA VAL A 171 -0.56 0.61 1.10
C VAL A 171 -0.34 0.45 2.59
N GLY A 172 0.37 -0.60 2.98
CA GLY A 172 0.75 -0.85 4.37
C GLY A 172 2.25 -0.70 4.56
N PHE A 173 2.71 0.05 5.56
CA PHE A 173 4.14 0.12 5.89
C PHE A 173 4.45 -0.79 7.09
N TYR A 174 5.18 -1.89 6.84
CA TYR A 174 5.72 -2.75 7.88
C TYR A 174 7.10 -2.23 8.34
N HIS A 175 7.10 -1.26 9.26
CA HIS A 175 8.33 -0.74 9.90
C HIS A 175 8.53 -1.23 11.35
N SER A 176 7.55 -1.95 11.91
CA SER A 176 7.55 -2.47 13.27
C SER A 176 7.30 -3.98 13.24
N HIS A 177 8.24 -4.79 13.77
CA HIS A 177 8.11 -6.25 13.78
C HIS A 177 7.11 -6.73 14.84
N PHE A 178 5.83 -6.53 14.54
CA PHE A 178 4.67 -6.70 15.42
C PHE A 178 4.66 -8.01 16.22
N PRO A 179 4.92 -9.21 15.64
CA PRO A 179 4.82 -10.46 16.39
C PRO A 179 5.73 -10.51 17.62
N GLU A 180 6.93 -9.94 17.54
CA GLU A 180 7.88 -9.98 18.65
C GLU A 180 7.46 -9.09 19.82
N ALA A 181 6.80 -7.97 19.55
CA ALA A 181 6.25 -7.09 20.59
C ALA A 181 5.22 -7.83 21.47
N TYR A 182 4.41 -8.71 20.87
CA TYR A 182 3.43 -9.52 21.58
C TYR A 182 4.05 -10.75 22.25
N LEU A 183 5.01 -11.39 21.60
CA LEU A 183 5.72 -12.54 22.17
C LEU A 183 6.45 -12.18 23.47
N ARG A 184 7.05 -10.98 23.59
CA ARG A 184 7.70 -10.57 24.84
C ARG A 184 6.72 -10.44 26.02
N THR A 185 5.46 -10.12 25.77
CA THR A 185 4.42 -10.07 26.80
C THR A 185 3.94 -11.49 27.14
N ALA A 186 3.67 -12.32 26.13
CA ALA A 186 3.20 -13.69 26.32
C ALA A 186 4.26 -14.65 26.89
N ALA A 187 5.53 -14.44 26.54
CA ALA A 187 6.69 -15.22 26.99
C ALA A 187 6.88 -15.20 28.52
N LYS A 188 6.34 -14.19 29.22
CA LYS A 188 6.35 -14.09 30.68
C LYS A 188 5.37 -15.07 31.36
N PHE A 189 4.40 -15.59 30.62
CA PHE A 189 3.26 -16.35 31.17
C PHE A 189 3.05 -17.72 30.52
N GLY A 190 3.94 -18.16 29.60
CA GLY A 190 3.80 -19.46 28.96
C GLY A 190 5.10 -20.07 28.40
N GLY A 191 5.14 -21.39 28.42
CA GLY A 191 6.26 -22.22 27.95
C GLY A 191 6.43 -22.26 26.42
N PRO A 192 7.42 -23.02 25.90
CA PRO A 192 7.80 -22.99 24.48
C PRO A 192 6.64 -23.20 23.50
N LEU A 193 5.85 -24.26 23.69
CA LEU A 193 4.70 -24.60 22.83
C LEU A 193 3.67 -23.45 22.71
N PHE A 194 3.45 -22.69 23.79
CA PHE A 194 2.55 -21.54 23.80
C PHE A 194 3.11 -20.36 22.98
N ARG A 195 4.43 -20.16 23.03
CA ARG A 195 5.13 -19.14 22.23
C ARG A 195 5.04 -19.47 20.74
N ASP A 196 5.23 -20.74 20.37
CA ASP A 196 5.13 -21.19 18.99
C ASP A 196 3.71 -21.07 18.43
N ALA A 197 2.70 -21.38 19.24
CA ALA A 197 1.29 -21.18 18.89
C ALA A 197 0.96 -19.69 18.65
N ILE A 198 1.44 -18.79 19.51
CA ILE A 198 1.27 -17.33 19.35
C ILE A 198 2.05 -16.83 18.12
N LEU A 199 3.26 -17.33 17.87
CA LEU A 199 4.03 -17.06 16.64
C LEU A 199 3.25 -17.46 15.39
N ALA A 200 2.66 -18.66 15.37
CA ALA A 200 1.85 -19.14 14.25
C ALA A 200 0.59 -18.29 14.05
N LEU A 201 -0.09 -17.90 15.13
CA LEU A 201 -1.27 -17.02 15.06
C LEU A 201 -0.90 -15.62 14.54
N ALA A 202 0.18 -15.02 15.05
CA ALA A 202 0.67 -13.71 14.62
C ALA A 202 1.11 -13.71 13.16
N ARG A 203 1.85 -14.75 12.71
CA ARG A 203 2.20 -14.94 11.29
C ARG A 203 0.95 -15.05 10.41
N ARG A 204 -0.04 -15.87 10.81
CA ARG A 204 -1.31 -16.01 10.09
C ARG A 204 -2.10 -14.70 10.01
N TYR A 205 -2.08 -13.91 11.08
CA TYR A 205 -2.70 -12.58 11.11
C TYR A 205 -1.99 -11.59 10.17
N VAL A 206 -0.65 -11.51 10.25
CA VAL A 206 0.17 -10.66 9.35
C VAL A 206 -0.06 -11.04 7.90
N ARG A 207 0.02 -12.33 7.54
CA ARG A 207 -0.28 -12.82 6.19
C ARG A 207 -1.66 -12.36 5.70
N LYS A 208 -2.69 -12.58 6.53
CA LYS A 208 -4.08 -12.23 6.18
C LYS A 208 -4.26 -10.72 6.02
N LEU A 209 -3.68 -9.90 6.88
CA LEU A 209 -3.82 -8.45 6.82
C LEU A 209 -3.02 -7.85 5.65
N TYR A 210 -1.77 -8.24 5.48
CA TYR A 210 -0.90 -7.56 4.53
C TYR A 210 -1.16 -7.93 3.06
N ASN A 211 -1.77 -9.10 2.78
CA ASN A 211 -2.32 -9.43 1.46
C ASN A 211 -3.63 -8.68 1.12
N GLU A 212 -4.14 -7.83 2.01
CA GLU A 212 -5.30 -6.96 1.73
C GLU A 212 -4.89 -5.53 1.31
N PHE A 213 -3.60 -5.17 1.42
CA PHE A 213 -3.05 -3.95 0.81
C PHE A 213 -2.71 -4.17 -0.67
N ASP A 214 -2.78 -3.11 -1.48
CA ASP A 214 -2.30 -3.14 -2.86
C ASP A 214 -0.79 -3.38 -2.93
N VAL A 215 -0.03 -2.78 -1.99
CA VAL A 215 1.41 -2.99 -1.77
C VAL A 215 1.74 -2.91 -0.29
N THR A 216 2.61 -3.79 0.18
CA THR A 216 3.26 -3.71 1.50
C THR A 216 4.68 -3.14 1.34
N PHE A 217 4.96 -2.00 1.97
CA PHE A 217 6.31 -1.46 2.06
C PHE A 217 7.04 -1.99 3.30
N VAL A 218 8.33 -2.31 3.14
CA VAL A 218 9.25 -2.72 4.22
C VAL A 218 10.51 -1.88 4.19
N CYS A 219 11.11 -1.62 5.35
CA CYS A 219 12.31 -0.79 5.45
C CYS A 219 13.64 -1.53 5.15
N ALA A 220 13.64 -2.86 5.13
CA ALA A 220 14.82 -3.71 4.90
C ALA A 220 14.51 -4.93 4.03
N GLN A 221 15.52 -5.44 3.33
CA GLN A 221 15.43 -6.59 2.43
C GLN A 221 15.16 -7.90 3.19
N LYS A 222 15.76 -8.06 4.38
CA LYS A 222 15.50 -9.15 5.32
C LYS A 222 14.04 -9.19 5.78
N LEU A 223 13.42 -8.02 6.00
CA LEU A 223 11.98 -7.95 6.28
C LEU A 223 11.14 -8.34 5.05
N GLN A 224 11.57 -8.02 3.83
CA GLN A 224 10.91 -8.52 2.62
C GLN A 224 10.92 -10.05 2.59
N THR A 225 12.07 -10.67 2.87
CA THR A 225 12.21 -12.13 2.92
C THR A 225 11.30 -12.73 4.00
N VAL A 226 11.40 -12.24 5.25
CA VAL A 226 10.56 -12.72 6.38
C VAL A 226 9.06 -12.64 6.07
N LEU A 227 8.58 -11.54 5.46
CA LEU A 227 7.16 -11.42 5.10
C LEU A 227 6.76 -12.35 3.95
N ARG A 228 7.62 -12.55 2.95
CA ARG A 228 7.40 -13.52 1.86
C ARG A 228 7.37 -14.96 2.35
N ASP A 229 8.26 -15.33 3.26
CA ASP A 229 8.27 -16.64 3.94
C ASP A 229 6.99 -16.88 4.75
N TRP A 230 6.37 -15.80 5.25
CA TRP A 230 5.06 -15.86 5.90
C TRP A 230 3.89 -15.81 4.91
N GLY A 231 4.14 -15.79 3.59
CA GLY A 231 3.13 -15.80 2.54
C GLY A 231 2.52 -14.43 2.21
N VAL A 232 3.22 -13.32 2.49
CA VAL A 232 2.84 -11.99 2.00
C VAL A 232 3.35 -11.80 0.57
N GLU A 233 2.45 -11.57 -0.38
CA GLU A 233 2.74 -11.64 -1.81
C GLU A 233 3.39 -10.35 -2.33
N THR A 234 2.70 -9.21 -2.17
CA THR A 234 3.12 -7.93 -2.76
C THR A 234 3.94 -7.08 -1.77
N VAL A 235 5.20 -7.44 -1.58
CA VAL A 235 6.13 -6.70 -0.69
C VAL A 235 7.21 -5.95 -1.49
N ARG A 236 7.43 -4.66 -1.21
CA ARG A 236 8.46 -3.80 -1.85
C ARG A 236 9.35 -3.09 -0.80
N PRO A 237 10.67 -3.00 -1.00
CA PRO A 237 11.56 -2.33 -0.05
C PRO A 237 11.59 -0.81 -0.28
N ILE A 238 11.22 -0.03 0.73
CA ILE A 238 11.38 1.43 0.78
C ILE A 238 12.19 1.78 2.02
N LYS A 239 13.41 2.27 1.79
CA LYS A 239 14.31 2.71 2.85
C LYS A 239 13.75 3.95 3.57
N LEU A 240 13.98 4.05 4.86
CA LEU A 240 13.87 5.33 5.57
C LEU A 240 15.16 6.14 5.36
N GLY A 241 15.17 7.41 5.77
CA GLY A 241 16.27 8.33 5.52
C GLY A 241 16.83 9.05 6.73
N ILE A 242 17.72 10.00 6.46
CA ILE A 242 18.39 10.87 7.43
C ILE A 242 18.44 12.31 6.93
N ASP A 243 18.51 13.27 7.86
CA ASP A 243 18.75 14.68 7.54
C ASP A 243 20.25 14.87 7.23
N ALA A 244 20.60 14.82 5.94
CA ALA A 244 21.99 14.86 5.47
C ALA A 244 22.64 16.26 5.54
N GLU A 245 21.88 17.28 5.95
CA GLU A 245 22.39 18.63 6.24
C GLU A 245 22.73 18.76 7.73
N ALA A 246 21.88 18.25 8.63
CA ALA A 246 22.17 18.19 10.07
C ALA A 246 23.25 17.15 10.40
N PHE A 247 23.12 15.94 9.85
CA PHE A 247 24.04 14.82 10.07
C PHE A 247 25.07 14.75 8.92
N ARG A 248 26.24 15.34 9.18
CA ARG A 248 27.37 15.40 8.25
C ARG A 248 28.70 15.43 9.03
N PRO A 249 29.81 15.02 8.41
CA PRO A 249 31.12 15.13 9.01
C PRO A 249 31.47 16.60 9.29
N GLY A 250 32.38 16.79 10.22
CA GLY A 250 32.89 18.08 10.65
C GLY A 250 34.01 17.87 11.67
N PRO A 251 34.62 18.94 12.19
CA PRO A 251 35.63 18.81 13.23
C PRO A 251 35.04 18.11 14.47
N PRO A 252 35.86 17.35 15.22
CA PRO A 252 35.54 16.94 16.58
C PRO A 252 35.22 18.14 17.48
N ASP A 253 34.59 17.88 18.62
CA ASP A 253 34.26 18.90 19.62
C ASP A 253 34.97 18.58 20.95
N PRO A 254 36.25 18.97 21.12
CA PRO A 254 37.00 18.74 22.37
C PRO A 254 36.37 19.43 23.57
N ALA A 255 35.76 20.60 23.37
CA ALA A 255 35.06 21.34 24.43
C ALA A 255 33.84 20.55 24.94
N LEU A 256 33.11 19.83 24.07
CA LEU A 256 32.06 18.91 24.48
C LEU A 256 32.61 17.71 25.27
N ARG A 257 33.75 17.13 24.85
CA ARG A 257 34.41 16.04 25.61
C ARG A 257 34.82 16.51 27.01
N ALA A 258 35.46 17.68 27.12
CA ALA A 258 35.84 18.28 28.40
C ALA A 258 34.62 18.54 29.29
N ARG A 259 33.54 19.12 28.75
CA ARG A 259 32.27 19.35 29.50
C ARG A 259 31.60 18.06 29.99
N LEU A 260 31.84 16.93 29.34
CA LEU A 260 31.34 15.61 29.74
C LEU A 260 32.29 14.85 30.67
N GLY A 261 33.44 15.44 31.04
CA GLY A 261 34.46 14.81 31.90
C GLY A 261 35.25 13.69 31.20
N ILE A 262 35.39 13.76 29.87
CA ILE A 262 35.98 12.72 29.03
C ILE A 262 37.42 13.10 28.67
N PRO A 263 38.45 12.35 29.11
CA PRO A 263 39.83 12.63 28.76
C PRO A 263 40.08 12.60 27.24
N GLU A 264 41.07 13.35 26.77
CA GLU A 264 41.44 13.36 25.34
C GLU A 264 41.97 12.01 24.87
N THR A 265 42.74 11.31 25.72
CA THR A 265 43.30 9.98 25.44
C THR A 265 42.30 8.83 25.59
N ALA A 266 41.12 9.09 26.15
CA ALA A 266 40.10 8.06 26.38
C ALA A 266 39.35 7.71 25.09
N VAL A 267 38.94 6.45 24.95
CA VAL A 267 38.08 6.02 23.83
C VAL A 267 36.62 6.27 24.21
N LEU A 268 35.96 7.20 23.51
CA LEU A 268 34.56 7.53 23.77
C LEU A 268 33.61 6.62 23.00
N LEU A 269 32.97 5.71 23.72
CA LEU A 269 31.86 4.91 23.22
C LEU A 269 30.54 5.69 23.37
N LEU A 270 29.70 5.64 22.35
CA LEU A 270 28.40 6.32 22.34
C LEU A 270 27.26 5.32 22.07
N TYR A 271 26.19 5.43 22.85
CA TYR A 271 24.89 4.84 22.55
C TYR A 271 23.81 5.91 22.54
N VAL A 272 23.01 5.98 21.47
CA VAL A 272 21.83 6.86 21.40
C VAL A 272 20.59 6.02 21.12
N GLY A 273 19.60 6.09 22.01
CA GLY A 273 18.36 5.33 21.84
C GLY A 273 17.52 5.19 23.10
N ARG A 274 16.45 4.37 23.02
CA ARG A 274 15.61 4.06 24.19
C ARG A 274 16.36 3.08 25.09
N LEU A 275 16.47 3.41 26.38
CA LEU A 275 17.10 2.55 27.40
C LEU A 275 16.16 1.40 27.79
N ALA A 276 15.91 0.49 26.85
CA ALA A 276 14.84 -0.50 26.92
C ALA A 276 15.35 -1.91 26.55
N GLY A 277 14.72 -2.96 27.08
CA GLY A 277 15.21 -4.34 26.97
C GLY A 277 15.36 -4.84 25.53
N GLU A 278 14.51 -4.39 24.61
CA GLU A 278 14.61 -4.70 23.18
C GLU A 278 15.83 -4.09 22.49
N LYS A 279 16.39 -3.02 23.07
CA LYS A 279 17.66 -2.44 22.65
C LYS A 279 18.84 -3.10 23.35
N ASN A 280 18.64 -4.22 24.04
CA ASN A 280 19.67 -5.10 24.59
C ASN A 280 20.70 -4.37 25.47
N ILE A 281 20.24 -3.34 26.20
CA ILE A 281 21.07 -2.44 27.02
C ILE A 281 21.91 -3.24 28.02
N GLN A 282 21.33 -4.28 28.62
CA GLN A 282 22.02 -5.25 29.49
C GLN A 282 23.36 -5.74 28.93
N THR A 283 23.42 -6.04 27.62
CA THR A 283 24.61 -6.57 26.96
C THR A 283 25.64 -5.48 26.70
N LEU A 284 25.21 -4.25 26.41
CA LEU A 284 26.10 -3.07 26.34
C LEU A 284 26.71 -2.75 27.71
N LEU A 285 25.91 -2.69 28.77
CA LEU A 285 26.37 -2.40 30.12
C LEU A 285 27.40 -3.44 30.59
N ALA A 286 27.08 -4.72 30.45
CA ALA A 286 28.00 -5.82 30.79
C ALA A 286 29.25 -5.87 29.88
N ALA A 287 29.15 -5.47 28.60
CA ALA A 287 30.30 -5.38 27.71
C ALA A 287 31.24 -4.23 28.12
N PHE A 288 30.67 -3.06 28.46
CA PHE A 288 31.44 -1.92 28.95
C PHE A 288 32.17 -2.25 30.26
N GLU A 289 31.48 -2.89 31.21
CA GLU A 289 32.09 -3.30 32.47
C GLU A 289 33.26 -4.28 32.25
N ARG A 290 33.14 -5.19 31.27
CA ARG A 290 34.25 -6.06 30.86
C ARG A 290 35.40 -5.30 30.23
N LEU A 291 35.15 -4.28 29.41
CA LEU A 291 36.20 -3.42 28.86
C LEU A 291 36.94 -2.67 29.97
N ARG A 292 36.21 -2.09 30.93
CA ARG A 292 36.77 -1.41 32.11
C ARG A 292 37.67 -2.30 32.97
N ARG A 293 37.36 -3.60 33.06
CA ARG A 293 38.11 -4.57 33.88
C ARG A 293 39.31 -5.22 33.18
N HIS A 294 39.34 -5.30 31.84
CA HIS A 294 40.32 -6.14 31.14
C HIS A 294 41.03 -5.49 29.94
N SER A 295 40.65 -4.27 29.52
CA SER A 295 41.38 -3.57 28.45
C SER A 295 42.43 -2.62 29.02
N ALA A 296 43.55 -2.48 28.30
CA ALA A 296 44.60 -1.52 28.60
C ALA A 296 44.24 -0.04 28.25
N HIS A 297 43.01 0.22 27.80
CA HIS A 297 42.59 1.55 27.33
C HIS A 297 41.51 2.16 28.24
N ASP A 298 41.59 3.47 28.49
CA ASP A 298 40.54 4.19 29.22
C ASP A 298 39.29 4.32 28.33
N TYR A 299 38.32 3.42 28.49
CA TYR A 299 37.01 3.55 27.84
C TYR A 299 36.06 4.39 28.69
N ARG A 300 35.35 5.31 28.02
CA ARG A 300 34.21 6.07 28.55
C ARG A 300 32.96 5.72 27.75
N LEU A 301 31.80 5.72 28.39
CA LEU A 301 30.51 5.44 27.73
C LEU A 301 29.55 6.60 27.95
N VAL A 302 29.09 7.23 26.88
CA VAL A 302 27.95 8.16 26.90
C VAL A 302 26.70 7.42 26.40
N CYS A 303 25.62 7.48 27.18
CA CYS A 303 24.32 6.93 26.81
C CYS A 303 23.27 8.04 26.79
N VAL A 304 22.72 8.33 25.62
CA VAL A 304 21.68 9.33 25.40
C VAL A 304 20.31 8.67 25.29
N GLY A 305 19.39 9.05 26.16
CA GLY A 305 17.99 8.66 26.06
C GLY A 305 17.31 8.39 27.40
N GLN A 306 16.17 7.71 27.32
CA GLN A 306 15.27 7.44 28.44
C GLN A 306 14.72 6.01 28.32
N GLY A 307 14.40 5.39 29.45
CA GLY A 307 13.79 4.06 29.52
C GLY A 307 14.05 3.33 30.85
N PRO A 308 13.47 2.13 31.04
CA PRO A 308 13.55 1.37 32.29
C PRO A 308 14.97 0.92 32.69
N TRP A 309 15.96 0.97 31.79
CA TRP A 309 17.37 0.66 32.10
C TRP A 309 18.18 1.85 32.63
N ARG A 310 17.54 2.96 33.03
CA ARG A 310 18.23 4.16 33.52
C ARG A 310 18.97 3.89 34.83
N GLU A 311 18.32 3.28 35.81
CA GLU A 311 18.92 3.08 37.14
C GLU A 311 20.10 2.11 37.08
N GLN A 312 20.00 0.99 36.34
CA GLN A 312 21.12 0.05 36.15
C GLN A 312 22.34 0.70 35.46
N LEU A 313 22.11 1.76 34.69
CA LEU A 313 23.17 2.55 34.07
C LEU A 313 23.80 3.55 35.06
N LEU A 314 23.02 4.09 36.01
CA LEU A 314 23.54 4.89 37.12
C LEU A 314 24.34 4.01 38.10
N ASP A 315 23.85 2.82 38.46
CA ASP A 315 24.60 1.86 39.27
C ASP A 315 25.95 1.49 38.60
N LEU A 316 25.95 1.34 37.27
CA LEU A 316 27.18 1.07 36.52
C LEU A 316 28.13 2.28 36.54
N ARG A 317 27.61 3.51 36.51
CA ARG A 317 28.43 4.73 36.64
C ARG A 317 29.19 4.72 37.98
N GLU A 318 28.52 4.38 39.07
CA GLU A 318 29.14 4.28 40.40
C GLU A 318 30.18 3.16 40.43
N ARG A 319 29.82 1.93 40.04
CA ARG A 319 30.73 0.78 40.00
C ARG A 319 31.94 0.95 39.06
N THR A 320 31.89 1.89 38.12
CA THR A 320 32.99 2.18 37.18
C THR A 320 33.71 3.50 37.47
N GLY A 321 33.53 4.09 38.65
CA GLY A 321 34.24 5.30 39.06
C GLY A 321 33.93 6.51 38.18
N GLY A 322 32.67 6.67 37.76
CA GLY A 322 32.21 7.77 36.92
C GLY A 322 32.50 7.63 35.42
N CYS A 323 32.95 6.47 34.93
CA CYS A 323 33.27 6.27 33.51
C CYS A 323 32.05 6.17 32.56
N VAL A 324 30.83 6.22 33.10
CA VAL A 324 29.57 6.24 32.33
C VAL A 324 28.85 7.58 32.55
N THR A 325 28.46 8.23 31.45
CA THR A 325 27.70 9.47 31.46
C THR A 325 26.32 9.25 30.85
N TRP A 326 25.28 9.58 31.60
CA TRP A 326 23.90 9.57 31.12
C TRP A 326 23.51 10.97 30.65
N ILE A 327 22.86 11.04 29.47
CA ILE A 327 22.23 12.26 28.97
C ILE A 327 20.74 11.96 28.72
N PRO A 328 19.79 12.84 29.13
CA PRO A 328 18.39 12.74 28.74
C PRO A 328 18.19 12.69 27.21
N HIS A 329 16.95 12.47 26.77
CA HIS A 329 16.63 12.51 25.35
C HIS A 329 16.90 13.91 24.74
N ILE A 330 17.86 13.98 23.83
CA ILE A 330 18.11 15.15 22.96
C ILE A 330 17.15 15.09 21.77
N SER A 331 16.36 16.14 21.57
CA SER A 331 15.46 16.32 20.43
C SER A 331 16.11 17.09 19.27
N ASP A 332 17.09 17.94 19.56
CA ASP A 332 17.80 18.73 18.56
C ASP A 332 18.80 17.87 17.75
N SER A 333 18.78 18.07 16.43
CA SER A 333 19.62 17.26 15.52
C SER A 333 21.03 17.79 15.38
N ALA A 334 21.27 19.10 15.60
CA ALA A 334 22.61 19.67 15.56
C ALA A 334 23.41 19.33 16.84
N GLU A 335 22.75 19.31 18.01
CA GLU A 335 23.32 18.84 19.27
C GLU A 335 23.68 17.34 19.21
N LEU A 336 22.78 16.48 18.71
CA LEU A 336 23.09 15.08 18.43
C LEU A 336 24.27 14.94 17.46
N ALA A 337 24.29 15.72 16.38
CA ALA A 337 25.39 15.69 15.41
C ALA A 337 26.74 16.13 16.01
N ARG A 338 26.76 17.09 16.95
CA ARG A 338 27.97 17.45 17.72
C ARG A 338 28.46 16.28 18.57
N LEU A 339 27.55 15.61 19.27
CA LEU A 339 27.89 14.45 20.09
C LEU A 339 28.42 13.27 19.25
N TYR A 340 27.82 13.01 18.07
CA TYR A 340 28.32 12.00 17.13
C TYR A 340 29.76 12.30 16.68
N ARG A 341 30.11 13.56 16.44
CA ARG A 341 31.48 13.97 16.05
C ARG A 341 32.47 14.02 17.21
N ALA A 342 32.01 14.03 18.47
CA ALA A 342 32.88 13.96 19.65
C ALA A 342 33.26 12.52 20.04
N ALA A 343 32.46 11.54 19.61
CA ALA A 343 32.64 10.12 19.91
C ALA A 343 33.67 9.43 19.01
N ASP A 344 34.27 8.36 19.52
CA ASP A 344 35.22 7.51 18.80
C ASP A 344 34.54 6.34 18.11
N LEU A 345 33.46 5.81 18.70
CA LEU A 345 32.73 4.65 18.22
C LEU A 345 31.29 4.64 18.73
N ALA A 346 30.31 4.47 17.83
CA ALA A 346 28.94 4.16 18.23
C ALA A 346 28.78 2.65 18.52
N VAL A 347 27.99 2.28 19.52
CA VAL A 347 27.79 0.89 19.94
C VAL A 347 26.31 0.54 20.00
N HIS A 348 25.83 -0.28 19.06
CA HIS A 348 24.44 -0.71 18.97
C HIS A 348 24.29 -2.21 19.25
N PRO A 349 23.93 -2.61 20.49
CA PRO A 349 23.83 -4.02 20.89
C PRO A 349 22.52 -4.70 20.44
N SER A 350 21.59 -3.99 19.76
CA SER A 350 20.25 -4.51 19.48
C SER A 350 20.28 -5.58 18.37
N VAL A 351 19.86 -6.79 18.72
CA VAL A 351 19.73 -7.91 17.78
C VAL A 351 18.39 -7.92 17.03
N ASN A 352 17.41 -7.15 17.51
CA ASN A 352 16.04 -7.10 16.97
C ASN A 352 15.68 -5.65 16.63
N GLU A 353 16.21 -5.19 15.50
CA GLU A 353 16.00 -3.87 14.91
C GLU A 353 15.46 -4.03 13.48
N THR A 354 14.49 -3.20 13.10
CA THR A 354 13.85 -3.25 11.78
C THR A 354 14.55 -2.39 10.72
N PHE A 355 15.26 -1.32 11.14
CA PHE A 355 16.00 -0.46 10.23
C PHE A 355 17.21 0.22 10.89
N GLY A 356 17.00 0.90 12.03
CA GLY A 356 18.03 1.67 12.72
C GLY A 356 18.35 3.02 12.07
N LEU A 357 17.52 4.03 12.35
CA LEU A 357 17.79 5.41 11.91
C LEU A 357 19.08 5.97 12.53
N VAL A 358 19.29 5.74 13.84
CA VAL A 358 20.42 6.31 14.58
C VAL A 358 21.79 5.86 14.04
N PRO A 359 22.04 4.56 13.76
CA PRO A 359 23.25 4.12 13.06
C PRO A 359 23.52 4.77 11.70
N LEU A 360 22.49 5.24 10.99
CA LEU A 360 22.68 6.01 9.76
C LEU A 360 23.01 7.48 10.07
N GLU A 361 22.42 8.08 11.10
CA GLU A 361 22.73 9.44 11.56
C GLU A 361 24.19 9.53 12.08
N GLU A 362 24.66 8.51 12.79
CA GLU A 362 26.04 8.33 13.26
C GLU A 362 27.02 8.17 12.09
N GLN A 363 26.76 7.21 11.18
CA GLN A 363 27.57 7.02 9.97
C GLN A 363 27.61 8.28 9.09
N ALA A 364 26.49 9.01 8.95
CA ALA A 364 26.44 10.27 8.21
C ALA A 364 27.35 11.35 8.83
N CYS A 365 27.48 11.39 10.16
CA CYS A 365 28.46 12.23 10.85
C CYS A 365 29.93 11.73 10.75
N GLY A 366 30.17 10.58 10.14
CA GLY A 366 31.51 9.97 10.06
C GLY A 366 31.90 9.16 11.31
N LEU A 367 30.95 8.86 12.20
CA LEU A 367 31.18 8.00 13.36
C LEU A 367 31.05 6.52 12.92
N PRO A 368 32.10 5.68 13.02
CA PRO A 368 31.94 4.25 12.79
C PRO A 368 30.97 3.63 13.81
N VAL A 369 30.31 2.55 13.41
CA VAL A 369 29.30 1.88 14.24
C VAL A 369 29.70 0.42 14.43
N CYS A 370 29.73 -0.03 15.70
CA CYS A 370 29.93 -1.42 16.11
C CYS A 370 28.64 -1.97 16.72
N GLY A 371 28.39 -3.26 16.57
CA GLY A 371 27.19 -3.89 17.11
C GLY A 371 27.24 -5.41 17.11
N ILE A 372 26.06 -6.02 17.18
CA ILE A 372 25.85 -7.47 17.13
C ILE A 372 25.08 -7.80 15.85
N ARG A 373 25.58 -8.77 15.08
CA ARG A 373 24.96 -9.25 13.85
C ARG A 373 23.63 -9.95 14.11
N GLY A 374 22.83 -10.09 13.07
CA GLY A 374 21.59 -10.87 13.07
C GLY A 374 20.31 -10.05 13.01
N SER A 375 20.40 -8.72 13.00
CA SER A 375 19.23 -7.83 12.89
C SER A 375 18.99 -7.38 11.44
N CYS A 376 18.20 -6.33 11.21
CA CYS A 376 18.17 -5.61 9.92
C CYS A 376 19.18 -4.46 9.85
N LEU A 377 19.91 -4.15 10.96
CA LEU A 377 21.02 -3.19 10.93
C LEU A 377 22.10 -3.63 9.97
N ASP A 378 22.37 -4.93 9.88
CA ASP A 378 23.40 -5.54 9.05
C ASP A 378 23.38 -5.05 7.58
N GLU A 379 22.21 -4.66 7.05
CA GLU A 379 22.06 -4.09 5.68
C GLU A 379 22.37 -2.58 5.56
N ASN A 380 22.37 -1.88 6.69
CA ASN A 380 22.50 -0.42 6.78
C ASN A 380 23.86 0.03 7.36
N ILE A 381 24.75 -0.91 7.69
CA ILE A 381 26.13 -0.66 8.08
C ILE A 381 27.02 -0.74 6.83
N LEU A 382 27.53 0.41 6.40
CA LEU A 382 28.19 0.54 5.10
C LEU A 382 29.72 0.38 5.17
N ALA A 383 30.29 0.32 6.38
CA ALA A 383 31.69 0.01 6.62
C ALA A 383 31.87 -0.64 8.01
N GLY A 384 32.86 -1.54 8.17
CA GLY A 384 33.24 -2.11 9.46
C GLY A 384 32.35 -3.25 9.99
N LEU A 385 31.37 -3.72 9.22
CA LEU A 385 30.49 -4.83 9.60
C LEU A 385 31.27 -6.13 9.90
N GLU A 386 32.43 -6.33 9.25
CA GLU A 386 33.35 -7.45 9.53
C GLU A 386 33.88 -7.46 10.98
N CYS A 387 33.88 -6.32 11.67
CA CYS A 387 34.33 -6.23 13.06
C CYS A 387 33.24 -6.58 14.09
N TRP A 388 31.95 -6.62 13.70
CA TRP A 388 30.80 -6.82 14.60
C TRP A 388 30.81 -8.17 15.32
N ALA A 389 30.03 -8.29 16.40
CA ALA A 389 29.91 -9.52 17.17
C ALA A 389 28.92 -10.51 16.52
N ASP A 390 29.32 -11.76 16.34
CA ASP A 390 28.47 -12.81 15.73
C ASP A 390 27.48 -13.45 16.71
N THR A 391 27.67 -13.26 18.02
CA THR A 391 26.76 -13.79 19.05
C THR A 391 26.35 -12.74 20.06
N ASN A 392 25.12 -12.85 20.57
CA ASN A 392 24.57 -11.96 21.59
C ASN A 392 25.16 -12.26 22.98
N ARG A 393 26.44 -11.91 23.19
CA ARG A 393 27.15 -12.09 24.45
C ARG A 393 28.00 -10.85 24.79
N PRO A 394 28.02 -10.38 26.04
CA PRO A 394 28.82 -9.21 26.45
C PRO A 394 30.31 -9.31 26.09
N ALA A 395 30.89 -10.52 26.20
CA ALA A 395 32.28 -10.78 25.82
C ALA A 395 32.54 -10.59 24.32
N HIS A 396 31.60 -11.00 23.45
CA HIS A 396 31.75 -10.86 22.00
C HIS A 396 31.55 -9.41 21.57
N LEU A 397 30.63 -8.66 22.20
CA LEU A 397 30.47 -7.23 21.95
C LEU A 397 31.70 -6.43 22.39
N ALA A 398 32.29 -6.73 23.55
CA ALA A 398 33.55 -6.13 23.99
C ALA A 398 34.69 -6.44 23.01
N ALA A 399 34.80 -7.68 22.52
CA ALA A 399 35.79 -8.06 21.51
C ALA A 399 35.55 -7.36 20.15
N ALA A 400 34.30 -7.09 19.78
CA ALA A 400 33.97 -6.34 18.56
C ALA A 400 34.38 -4.86 18.67
N ILE A 401 34.17 -4.24 19.84
CA ILE A 401 34.65 -2.88 20.16
C ILE A 401 36.19 -2.81 20.07
N GLU A 402 36.87 -3.77 20.69
CA GLU A 402 38.34 -3.94 20.61
C GLU A 402 38.84 -4.08 19.16
N ARG A 403 38.17 -4.91 18.33
CA ARG A 403 38.51 -5.04 16.90
C ARG A 403 38.33 -3.74 16.15
N MET A 404 37.18 -3.08 16.31
CA MET A 404 36.87 -1.82 15.63
C MET A 404 37.84 -0.70 16.04
N ARG A 405 38.26 -0.65 17.31
CA ARG A 405 39.28 0.31 17.80
C ARG A 405 40.59 0.21 17.04
N ARG A 406 40.99 -0.99 16.60
CA ARG A 406 42.24 -1.29 15.87
C ARG A 406 42.17 -1.00 14.36
N ARG A 407 41.00 -0.63 13.81
CA ARG A 407 40.83 -0.22 12.41
C ARG A 407 41.09 1.28 12.26
N ASN A 408 41.35 1.75 11.03
CA ASN A 408 41.31 3.18 10.76
C ASN A 408 39.86 3.67 10.81
N ARG A 409 39.47 4.19 11.97
CA ARG A 409 38.11 4.68 12.25
C ARG A 409 37.72 5.86 11.37
N ALA A 410 38.68 6.70 10.99
CA ALA A 410 38.45 7.84 10.11
C ALA A 410 38.09 7.40 8.68
N ASP A 411 38.81 6.44 8.11
CA ASP A 411 38.52 5.91 6.76
C ASP A 411 37.15 5.21 6.71
N LEU A 412 36.86 4.36 7.70
CA LEU A 412 35.57 3.67 7.80
C LEU A 412 34.41 4.66 7.94
N GLY A 413 34.57 5.67 8.80
CA GLY A 413 33.60 6.75 8.99
C GLY A 413 33.39 7.60 7.74
N GLY A 414 34.46 8.00 7.06
CA GLY A 414 34.42 8.79 5.83
C GLY A 414 33.72 8.04 4.69
N LEU A 415 34.08 6.77 4.49
CA LEU A 415 33.44 5.89 3.49
C LEU A 415 31.94 5.72 3.78
N ALA A 416 31.58 5.40 5.02
CA ALA A 416 30.18 5.23 5.40
C ALA A 416 29.38 6.54 5.23
N SER A 417 29.93 7.68 5.67
CA SER A 417 29.27 8.99 5.55
C SER A 417 28.94 9.35 4.11
N ALA A 418 29.90 9.18 3.19
CA ALA A 418 29.71 9.50 1.78
C ALA A 418 28.54 8.69 1.18
N ILE A 419 28.49 7.39 1.45
CA ILE A 419 27.47 6.50 0.90
C ILE A 419 26.11 6.73 1.59
N VAL A 420 26.07 6.92 2.93
CA VAL A 420 24.82 7.20 3.66
C VAL A 420 24.19 8.49 3.15
N ARG A 421 24.94 9.59 3.09
CA ARG A 421 24.41 10.90 2.67
C ARG A 421 23.93 10.90 1.22
N GLN A 422 24.59 10.13 0.34
CA GLN A 422 24.14 9.95 -1.04
C GLN A 422 22.85 9.12 -1.16
N ARG A 423 22.75 7.99 -0.43
CA ARG A 423 21.69 6.97 -0.65
C ARG A 423 20.49 7.07 0.29
N TYR A 424 20.65 7.71 1.45
CA TYR A 424 19.67 7.75 2.53
C TYR A 424 19.21 9.18 2.90
N ALA A 425 19.63 10.23 2.20
CA ALA A 425 19.07 11.56 2.43
C ALA A 425 17.54 11.57 2.24
N TRP A 426 16.78 12.18 3.16
CA TRP A 426 15.31 12.20 3.12
C TRP A 426 14.71 12.56 1.74
N PRO A 427 15.19 13.59 1.01
CA PRO A 427 14.64 13.91 -0.32
C PRO A 427 14.83 12.80 -1.35
N VAL A 428 15.87 11.98 -1.25
CA VAL A 428 16.14 10.87 -2.17
C VAL A 428 15.15 9.72 -1.92
N VAL A 429 15.03 9.27 -0.66
CA VAL A 429 14.15 8.14 -0.31
C VAL A 429 12.67 8.50 -0.43
N LEU A 430 12.29 9.74 -0.09
CA LEU A 430 10.90 10.20 -0.21
C LEU A 430 10.50 10.49 -1.66
N ASN A 431 11.42 10.89 -2.55
CA ASN A 431 11.11 10.96 -3.98
C ASN A 431 10.74 9.58 -4.54
N HIS A 432 11.52 8.54 -4.21
CA HIS A 432 11.23 7.16 -4.63
C HIS A 432 9.87 6.67 -4.09
N LEU A 433 9.56 6.95 -2.82
CA LEU A 433 8.24 6.67 -2.25
C LEU A 433 7.10 7.41 -2.97
N TRP A 434 7.31 8.68 -3.35
CA TRP A 434 6.32 9.45 -4.11
C TRP A 434 6.14 8.95 -5.55
N GLU A 435 7.18 8.40 -6.17
CA GLU A 435 7.11 7.74 -7.48
C GLU A 435 6.27 6.46 -7.41
N GLU A 436 6.46 5.64 -6.38
CA GLU A 436 5.63 4.47 -6.08
C GLU A 436 4.16 4.85 -5.83
N TYR A 437 3.91 5.88 -5.01
CA TYR A 437 2.56 6.40 -4.77
C TYR A 437 1.88 6.86 -6.06
N ARG A 438 2.57 7.66 -6.88
CA ARG A 438 2.04 8.13 -8.18
C ARG A 438 1.79 6.96 -9.13
N SER A 439 2.66 5.95 -9.13
CA SER A 439 2.44 4.73 -9.92
C SER A 439 1.14 4.05 -9.51
N LEU A 440 0.93 3.80 -8.21
CA LEU A 440 -0.27 3.14 -7.70
C LEU A 440 -1.56 3.96 -7.93
N ALA A 441 -1.53 5.28 -7.66
CA ALA A 441 -2.67 6.17 -7.91
C ALA A 441 -3.07 6.16 -9.40
N ASN A 442 -2.11 6.28 -10.32
CA ASN A 442 -2.37 6.23 -11.76
C ASN A 442 -2.88 4.85 -12.23
N HIS A 443 -2.38 3.75 -11.66
CA HIS A 443 -2.89 2.41 -11.96
C HIS A 443 -4.33 2.22 -11.44
N SER A 444 -4.67 2.76 -10.27
CA SER A 444 -6.06 2.74 -9.78
C SER A 444 -6.98 3.59 -10.66
N ALA A 445 -6.57 4.81 -11.01
CA ALA A 445 -7.33 5.66 -11.94
C ALA A 445 -7.59 4.99 -13.30
N ARG A 446 -6.61 4.24 -13.83
CA ARG A 446 -6.76 3.42 -15.05
C ARG A 446 -7.65 2.18 -14.87
N LYS A 447 -7.65 1.54 -13.69
CA LYS A 447 -8.56 0.43 -13.36
C LYS A 447 -10.00 0.88 -13.07
N ALA A 448 -10.17 2.10 -12.57
CA ALA A 448 -11.45 2.74 -12.28
C ALA A 448 -12.06 3.42 -13.52
N SER A 449 -11.23 3.81 -14.47
CA SER A 449 -11.68 4.10 -15.84
C SER A 449 -12.28 2.84 -16.45
N PRO A 450 -13.52 2.87 -16.96
CA PRO A 450 -14.22 1.66 -17.40
C PRO A 450 -13.59 0.96 -18.62
N GLU A 451 -12.52 1.52 -19.21
CA GLU A 451 -11.97 1.17 -20.52
C GLU A 451 -10.82 0.14 -20.53
N GLY A 452 -10.42 -0.40 -19.38
CA GLY A 452 -9.26 -1.30 -19.27
C GLY A 452 -9.50 -2.70 -19.85
N ALA A 453 -8.73 -3.08 -20.88
CA ALA A 453 -8.72 -4.44 -21.43
C ALA A 453 -8.16 -5.47 -20.43
N ARG A 454 -8.69 -6.69 -20.48
CA ARG A 454 -8.25 -7.88 -19.74
C ARG A 454 -8.07 -9.04 -20.71
N ILE A 455 -6.99 -9.80 -20.54
CA ILE A 455 -6.75 -11.01 -21.33
C ILE A 455 -7.29 -12.20 -20.53
N GLU A 456 -8.34 -12.86 -21.04
CA GLU A 456 -8.88 -14.10 -20.49
C GLU A 456 -8.98 -15.16 -21.60
N GLY A 457 -8.43 -16.35 -21.37
CA GLY A 457 -8.54 -17.47 -22.32
C GLY A 457 -7.93 -17.22 -23.71
N GLY A 458 -7.00 -16.27 -23.85
CA GLY A 458 -6.37 -15.91 -25.12
C GLY A 458 -7.14 -14.89 -25.97
N ARG A 459 -8.23 -14.30 -25.46
CA ARG A 459 -9.00 -13.23 -26.11
C ARG A 459 -8.88 -11.91 -25.36
N GLU A 460 -8.94 -10.80 -26.08
CA GLU A 460 -8.97 -9.47 -25.49
C GLU A 460 -10.40 -9.10 -25.11
N ILE A 461 -10.68 -9.01 -23.80
CA ILE A 461 -11.98 -8.60 -23.28
C ILE A 461 -11.87 -7.18 -22.73
N ARG A 462 -12.58 -6.23 -23.34
CA ARG A 462 -12.62 -4.83 -22.91
C ARG A 462 -14.04 -4.46 -22.53
N ILE A 463 -14.21 -3.78 -21.41
CA ILE A 463 -15.46 -3.05 -21.13
C ILE A 463 -15.21 -1.59 -21.49
N ARG A 464 -16.28 -0.86 -21.82
CA ARG A 464 -16.27 0.60 -21.88
C ARG A 464 -17.70 1.15 -21.81
N SER A 465 -17.81 2.46 -21.65
CA SER A 465 -19.07 3.15 -21.87
C SER A 465 -19.53 3.01 -23.32
N TYR A 466 -20.85 2.99 -23.50
CA TYR A 466 -21.50 3.04 -24.81
C TYR A 466 -21.14 4.30 -25.58
N GLN A 467 -21.06 4.16 -26.90
CA GLN A 467 -20.93 5.26 -27.85
C GLN A 467 -22.03 5.12 -28.93
N PRO A 468 -22.50 6.21 -29.56
CA PRO A 468 -23.59 6.15 -30.55
C PRO A 468 -23.35 5.16 -31.70
N ARG A 469 -22.08 4.92 -32.08
CA ARG A 469 -21.68 3.91 -33.09
C ARG A 469 -22.07 2.47 -32.71
N ASP A 470 -22.18 2.16 -31.42
CA ASP A 470 -22.49 0.82 -30.92
C ASP A 470 -23.98 0.48 -31.04
N ARG A 471 -24.85 1.46 -31.35
CA ARG A 471 -26.31 1.31 -31.38
C ARG A 471 -26.75 0.10 -32.20
N ALA A 472 -26.18 -0.07 -33.39
CA ALA A 472 -26.51 -1.19 -34.27
C ALA A 472 -26.13 -2.55 -33.64
N ALA A 473 -24.97 -2.65 -33.00
CA ALA A 473 -24.52 -3.86 -32.33
C ALA A 473 -25.36 -4.19 -31.08
N VAL A 474 -25.68 -3.19 -30.24
CA VAL A 474 -26.56 -3.36 -29.06
C VAL A 474 -27.94 -3.85 -29.47
N ARG A 475 -28.54 -3.26 -30.53
CA ARG A 475 -29.82 -3.71 -31.10
C ARG A 475 -29.75 -5.13 -31.62
N ARG A 476 -28.70 -5.47 -32.38
CA ARG A 476 -28.48 -6.82 -32.92
C ARG A 476 -28.40 -7.86 -31.79
N ILE A 477 -27.55 -7.64 -30.79
CA ILE A 477 -27.39 -8.53 -29.63
C ILE A 477 -28.73 -8.69 -28.90
N CYS A 478 -29.49 -7.60 -28.71
CA CYS A 478 -30.80 -7.64 -28.08
C CYS A 478 -31.76 -8.61 -28.80
N CYS A 479 -31.78 -8.62 -30.13
CA CYS A 479 -32.57 -9.56 -30.92
C CYS A 479 -31.99 -10.99 -30.86
N GLU A 480 -30.67 -11.14 -30.96
CA GLU A 480 -29.96 -12.43 -30.95
C GLU A 480 -30.03 -13.17 -29.61
N THR A 481 -30.28 -12.47 -28.49
CA THR A 481 -30.45 -13.09 -27.16
C THR A 481 -31.88 -13.01 -26.61
N GLY A 482 -32.83 -12.43 -27.36
CA GLY A 482 -34.17 -12.07 -26.88
C GLY A 482 -35.08 -13.25 -26.48
N PHE A 483 -34.79 -14.46 -26.94
CA PHE A 483 -35.41 -15.71 -26.51
C PHE A 483 -34.43 -16.54 -25.67
N LEU A 484 -34.32 -16.21 -24.37
CA LEU A 484 -33.54 -16.98 -23.38
C LEU A 484 -32.04 -17.14 -23.72
N GLY A 485 -31.47 -16.24 -24.53
CA GLY A 485 -30.11 -16.35 -25.07
C GLY A 485 -30.02 -16.88 -26.51
N SER A 486 -31.16 -17.12 -27.17
CA SER A 486 -31.31 -17.42 -28.60
C SER A 486 -32.12 -16.31 -29.30
N PRO A 487 -32.16 -16.29 -30.65
CA PRO A 487 -32.85 -15.22 -31.39
C PRO A 487 -34.37 -15.14 -31.13
N ILE A 488 -34.88 -13.91 -31.04
CA ILE A 488 -36.28 -13.60 -30.73
C ILE A 488 -37.29 -14.07 -31.79
N ASP A 489 -36.85 -14.30 -33.02
CA ASP A 489 -37.68 -14.53 -34.21
C ASP A 489 -38.64 -15.72 -34.07
N THR A 490 -38.24 -16.72 -33.27
CA THR A 490 -39.06 -17.89 -32.90
C THR A 490 -40.39 -17.51 -32.22
N VAL A 491 -40.39 -16.38 -31.50
CA VAL A 491 -41.52 -15.85 -30.72
C VAL A 491 -42.11 -14.59 -31.37
N PHE A 492 -41.27 -13.69 -31.91
CA PHE A 492 -41.70 -12.41 -32.47
C PHE A 492 -40.72 -11.90 -33.54
N GLU A 493 -41.21 -11.68 -34.76
CA GLU A 493 -40.36 -11.38 -35.94
C GLU A 493 -40.00 -9.89 -36.14
N ASP A 494 -40.70 -8.95 -35.50
CA ASP A 494 -40.40 -7.51 -35.62
C ASP A 494 -39.21 -7.12 -34.74
N ARG A 495 -38.01 -7.51 -35.20
CA ARG A 495 -36.72 -7.20 -34.56
C ARG A 495 -36.54 -5.72 -34.26
N GLU A 496 -36.94 -4.83 -35.17
CA GLU A 496 -36.83 -3.38 -34.97
C GLU A 496 -37.66 -2.93 -33.77
N LEU A 497 -38.95 -3.26 -33.74
CA LEU A 497 -39.85 -2.86 -32.66
C LEU A 497 -39.40 -3.46 -31.31
N PHE A 498 -38.91 -4.70 -31.33
CA PHE A 498 -38.38 -5.37 -30.14
C PHE A 498 -37.13 -4.66 -29.60
N ALA A 499 -36.18 -4.31 -30.48
CA ALA A 499 -34.97 -3.58 -30.10
C ALA A 499 -35.27 -2.13 -29.67
N ASP A 500 -36.18 -1.43 -30.35
CA ASP A 500 -36.65 -0.09 -29.97
C ASP A 500 -37.20 -0.09 -28.54
N TYR A 501 -38.07 -1.05 -28.22
CA TYR A 501 -38.69 -1.18 -26.90
C TYR A 501 -37.67 -1.44 -25.77
N LEU A 502 -36.71 -2.34 -26.01
CA LEU A 502 -35.78 -2.79 -24.96
C LEU A 502 -34.50 -1.97 -24.86
N THR A 503 -34.08 -1.27 -25.93
CA THR A 503 -32.78 -0.57 -25.98
C THR A 503 -32.89 0.92 -26.32
N GLY A 504 -33.99 1.37 -26.95
CA GLY A 504 -34.14 2.75 -27.43
C GLY A 504 -34.00 3.79 -26.32
N TYR A 505 -34.78 3.68 -25.24
CA TYR A 505 -34.69 4.64 -24.11
C TYR A 505 -33.26 4.84 -23.60
N TYR A 506 -32.54 3.73 -23.41
CA TYR A 506 -31.19 3.72 -22.86
C TYR A 506 -30.16 4.29 -23.83
N SER A 507 -30.31 4.03 -25.13
CA SER A 507 -29.37 4.50 -26.16
C SER A 507 -29.65 5.94 -26.62
N ASP A 508 -30.84 6.48 -26.35
CA ASP A 508 -31.27 7.83 -26.74
C ASP A 508 -31.34 8.85 -25.58
N TYR A 509 -31.65 8.42 -24.35
CA TYR A 509 -31.98 9.34 -23.23
C TYR A 509 -31.18 9.13 -21.93
N GLU A 510 -30.59 7.94 -21.71
CA GLU A 510 -29.62 7.69 -20.63
C GLU A 510 -28.40 6.89 -21.15
N PRO A 511 -27.70 7.34 -22.22
CA PRO A 511 -26.53 6.62 -22.77
C PRO A 511 -25.37 6.51 -21.77
N GLU A 512 -25.29 7.41 -20.80
CA GLU A 512 -24.27 7.40 -19.73
C GLU A 512 -24.40 6.20 -18.76
N SER A 513 -25.56 5.55 -18.71
CA SER A 513 -25.80 4.32 -17.94
C SER A 513 -25.82 3.06 -18.81
N LEU A 514 -25.31 3.15 -20.05
CA LEU A 514 -25.15 2.03 -20.98
C LEU A 514 -23.67 1.66 -21.10
N PHE A 515 -23.36 0.39 -20.87
CA PHE A 515 -22.02 -0.18 -20.94
C PHE A 515 -21.96 -1.30 -21.98
N VAL A 516 -20.85 -1.41 -22.69
CA VAL A 516 -20.62 -2.47 -23.69
C VAL A 516 -19.44 -3.34 -23.31
N LEU A 517 -19.54 -4.62 -23.68
CA LEU A 517 -18.49 -5.63 -23.59
C LEU A 517 -17.98 -5.89 -25.01
N GLU A 518 -16.73 -5.56 -25.24
CA GLU A 518 -15.99 -5.89 -26.46
C GLU A 518 -15.17 -7.16 -26.24
N CYS A 519 -15.19 -8.05 -27.23
CA CYS A 519 -14.29 -9.18 -27.35
C CYS A 519 -13.60 -9.07 -28.71
N ASP A 520 -12.26 -9.07 -28.71
CA ASP A 520 -11.43 -9.02 -29.93
C ASP A 520 -11.85 -7.87 -30.87
N GLY A 521 -12.10 -6.69 -30.29
CA GLY A 521 -12.50 -5.46 -30.99
C GLY A 521 -13.98 -5.37 -31.41
N GLN A 522 -14.81 -6.39 -31.15
CA GLN A 522 -16.24 -6.37 -31.49
C GLN A 522 -17.14 -6.36 -30.25
N VAL A 523 -18.18 -5.52 -30.25
CA VAL A 523 -19.21 -5.52 -29.20
C VAL A 523 -19.96 -6.86 -29.22
N ALA A 524 -19.83 -7.62 -28.12
CA ALA A 524 -20.38 -8.96 -27.94
C ALA A 524 -21.32 -9.08 -26.71
N GLY A 525 -21.47 -8.01 -25.94
CA GLY A 525 -22.46 -7.89 -24.88
C GLY A 525 -22.73 -6.44 -24.49
N TYR A 526 -23.81 -6.20 -23.75
CA TYR A 526 -24.16 -4.89 -23.23
C TYR A 526 -24.92 -4.97 -21.91
N LEU A 527 -24.90 -3.87 -21.17
CA LEU A 527 -25.75 -3.62 -20.01
C LEU A 527 -26.40 -2.23 -20.17
N CYS A 528 -27.72 -2.21 -20.20
CA CYS A 528 -28.54 -1.00 -20.22
C CYS A 528 -29.11 -0.72 -18.83
N GLY A 529 -28.69 0.37 -18.19
CA GLY A 529 -29.22 0.81 -16.91
C GLY A 529 -30.12 2.04 -17.01
N CYS A 530 -31.10 2.17 -16.12
CA CYS A 530 -31.94 3.36 -15.97
C CYS A 530 -31.92 3.79 -14.51
N ARG A 531 -31.51 5.04 -14.26
CA ARG A 531 -31.57 5.68 -12.94
C ARG A 531 -32.91 6.35 -12.71
N HIS A 532 -33.45 7.02 -13.71
CA HIS A 532 -34.65 7.84 -13.56
C HIS A 532 -35.91 7.09 -14.00
N SER A 533 -36.31 6.05 -13.24
CA SER A 533 -37.42 5.15 -13.61
C SER A 533 -38.73 5.88 -14.02
N ARG A 534 -39.04 7.04 -13.42
CA ARG A 534 -40.16 7.92 -13.82
C ARG A 534 -40.00 8.54 -15.22
N ARG A 535 -38.79 8.98 -15.60
CA ARG A 535 -38.51 9.53 -16.94
C ARG A 535 -38.67 8.46 -18.01
N ARG A 536 -38.18 7.24 -17.74
CA ARG A 536 -38.39 6.06 -18.60
C ARG A 536 -39.86 5.73 -18.77
N GLU A 537 -40.62 5.69 -17.69
CA GLU A 537 -42.07 5.43 -17.75
C GLU A 537 -42.81 6.49 -18.58
N ALA A 538 -42.54 7.78 -18.35
CA ALA A 538 -43.12 8.85 -19.15
C ALA A 538 -42.76 8.76 -20.64
N ARG A 539 -41.50 8.47 -20.98
CA ARG A 539 -41.05 8.29 -22.38
C ARG A 539 -41.63 7.04 -23.04
N LEU A 540 -41.78 5.94 -22.31
CA LEU A 540 -42.44 4.73 -22.82
C LEU A 540 -43.93 4.96 -23.06
N LEU A 541 -44.63 5.63 -22.13
CA LEU A 541 -46.04 6.01 -22.31
C LEU A 541 -46.22 6.95 -23.50
N TRP A 542 -45.34 7.93 -23.68
CA TRP A 542 -45.36 8.84 -24.83
C TRP A 542 -45.18 8.11 -26.17
N ASN A 543 -44.29 7.11 -26.23
CA ASN A 543 -44.04 6.32 -27.44
C ASN A 543 -45.07 5.21 -27.67
N LEU A 544 -45.88 4.85 -26.65
CA LEU A 544 -46.79 3.72 -26.68
C LEU A 544 -47.84 3.81 -27.82
N PRO A 545 -48.50 4.94 -28.10
CA PRO A 545 -49.47 5.03 -29.20
C PRO A 545 -48.85 4.71 -30.56
N ARG A 546 -47.63 5.21 -30.83
CA ARG A 546 -46.89 4.94 -32.08
C ARG A 546 -46.51 3.47 -32.21
N MET A 547 -46.09 2.84 -31.11
CA MET A 547 -45.80 1.40 -31.08
C MET A 547 -47.07 0.56 -31.29
N VAL A 548 -48.16 0.89 -30.59
CA VAL A 548 -49.44 0.19 -30.70
C VAL A 548 -50.01 0.31 -32.12
N ALA A 549 -49.95 1.49 -32.74
CA ALA A 549 -50.36 1.68 -34.12
C ALA A 549 -49.57 0.79 -35.10
N ARG A 550 -48.23 0.73 -34.96
CA ARG A 550 -47.36 -0.15 -35.77
C ARG A 550 -47.69 -1.64 -35.54
N ILE A 551 -47.92 -2.06 -34.30
CA ILE A 551 -48.34 -3.44 -33.96
C ILE A 551 -49.70 -3.76 -34.59
N ALA A 552 -50.70 -2.90 -34.40
CA ALA A 552 -52.06 -3.10 -34.88
C ALA A 552 -52.07 -3.19 -36.41
N TRP A 553 -51.42 -2.26 -37.11
CA TRP A 553 -51.32 -2.28 -38.58
C TRP A 553 -50.68 -3.59 -39.08
N ARG A 554 -49.55 -4.04 -38.50
CA ARG A 554 -48.92 -5.32 -38.90
C ARG A 554 -49.75 -6.55 -38.53
N TYR A 555 -50.51 -6.50 -37.44
CA TYR A 555 -51.39 -7.58 -36.98
C TYR A 555 -52.64 -7.74 -37.86
N PHE A 556 -53.29 -6.63 -38.23
CA PHE A 556 -54.51 -6.64 -39.06
C PHE A 556 -54.21 -6.74 -40.57
N SER A 557 -53.07 -6.23 -41.06
CA SER A 557 -52.63 -6.44 -42.46
C SER A 557 -52.06 -7.84 -42.74
N GLY A 558 -52.18 -8.78 -41.81
CA GLY A 558 -51.72 -10.17 -42.00
C GLY A 558 -50.20 -10.37 -42.03
N ARG A 559 -49.39 -9.30 -41.90
CA ARG A 559 -47.93 -9.36 -41.95
C ARG A 559 -47.27 -10.11 -40.79
N TYR A 560 -47.98 -10.33 -39.69
CA TYR A 560 -47.47 -11.13 -38.58
C TYR A 560 -47.78 -12.62 -38.72
N ASN A 561 -46.75 -13.44 -38.58
CA ASN A 561 -46.83 -14.89 -38.55
C ASN A 561 -47.59 -15.40 -37.30
N ALA A 562 -47.90 -16.70 -37.28
CA ALA A 562 -48.69 -17.30 -36.21
C ALA A 562 -48.08 -17.17 -34.80
N SER A 563 -46.74 -17.18 -34.67
CA SER A 563 -46.04 -16.92 -33.39
C SER A 563 -46.16 -15.46 -32.99
N SER A 564 -45.83 -14.52 -33.88
CA SER A 564 -45.96 -13.08 -33.61
C SER A 564 -47.38 -12.69 -33.21
N ARG A 565 -48.42 -13.24 -33.88
CA ARG A 565 -49.83 -12.99 -33.52
C ARG A 565 -50.23 -13.60 -32.17
N ARG A 566 -49.57 -14.66 -31.71
CA ARG A 566 -49.74 -15.18 -30.33
C ARG A 566 -49.02 -14.28 -29.32
N TYR A 567 -47.80 -13.83 -29.62
CA TYR A 567 -47.03 -12.94 -28.77
C TYR A 567 -47.73 -11.58 -28.57
N VAL A 568 -48.29 -10.98 -29.63
CA VAL A 568 -49.10 -9.76 -29.55
C VAL A 568 -50.37 -9.97 -28.71
N ARG A 569 -51.06 -11.12 -28.84
CA ARG A 569 -52.20 -11.46 -27.97
C ARG A 569 -51.78 -11.63 -26.51
N TRP A 570 -50.63 -12.23 -26.24
CA TRP A 570 -50.06 -12.33 -24.89
C TRP A 570 -49.69 -10.95 -24.31
N LEU A 571 -49.10 -10.06 -25.11
CA LEU A 571 -48.82 -8.68 -24.72
C LEU A 571 -50.09 -7.94 -24.27
N ALA A 572 -51.17 -8.06 -25.04
CA ALA A 572 -52.44 -7.40 -24.75
C ALA A 572 -53.19 -7.99 -23.54
N THR A 573 -53.10 -9.30 -23.29
CA THR A 573 -53.99 -9.99 -22.32
C THR A 573 -53.29 -10.47 -21.04
N ARG A 574 -51.98 -10.71 -21.07
CA ARG A 574 -51.24 -11.39 -19.98
C ARG A 574 -49.98 -10.69 -19.51
N ALA A 575 -49.29 -9.90 -20.35
CA ALA A 575 -47.98 -9.34 -19.99
C ALA A 575 -47.97 -8.55 -18.66
N LEU A 576 -49.00 -7.74 -18.39
CA LEU A 576 -49.14 -7.02 -17.11
C LEU A 576 -49.40 -7.95 -15.92
N LYS A 577 -50.15 -9.05 -16.12
CA LYS A 577 -50.50 -10.03 -15.07
C LYS A 577 -49.32 -10.96 -14.74
N GLU A 578 -48.47 -11.25 -15.72
CA GLU A 578 -47.31 -12.14 -15.59
C GLU A 578 -46.01 -11.38 -15.27
N THR A 579 -46.02 -10.04 -15.26
CA THR A 579 -44.89 -9.23 -14.80
C THR A 579 -44.89 -9.15 -13.26
N PRO A 580 -43.81 -9.55 -12.58
CA PRO A 580 -43.75 -9.48 -11.13
C PRO A 580 -43.61 -8.03 -10.60
N PRO A 581 -44.03 -7.75 -9.35
CA PRO A 581 -43.91 -6.43 -8.73
C PRO A 581 -42.46 -5.93 -8.68
N ARG A 582 -42.26 -4.65 -9.01
CA ARG A 582 -40.96 -3.99 -9.07
C ARG A 582 -40.83 -2.92 -7.98
N PRO A 583 -39.66 -2.76 -7.34
CA PRO A 583 -39.43 -1.69 -6.35
C PRO A 583 -39.70 -0.29 -6.93
N PRO A 584 -40.52 0.55 -6.26
CA PRO A 584 -40.85 1.87 -6.75
C PRO A 584 -39.62 2.79 -6.73
N ARG A 585 -39.51 3.66 -7.75
CA ARG A 585 -38.44 4.69 -7.88
C ARG A 585 -36.99 4.17 -7.77
N THR A 586 -36.76 2.87 -7.84
CA THR A 586 -35.43 2.26 -7.74
C THR A 586 -34.79 2.17 -9.14
N PRO A 587 -33.48 2.44 -9.29
CA PRO A 587 -32.73 2.16 -10.51
C PRO A 587 -32.83 0.70 -10.94
N HIS A 588 -32.73 0.43 -12.24
CA HIS A 588 -32.71 -0.93 -12.75
C HIS A 588 -31.82 -1.12 -13.97
N PHE A 589 -31.59 -2.39 -14.35
CA PHE A 589 -30.82 -2.73 -15.53
C PHE A 589 -31.31 -3.98 -16.25
N HIS A 590 -30.88 -4.09 -17.51
CA HIS A 590 -30.94 -5.29 -18.33
C HIS A 590 -29.53 -5.60 -18.85
N VAL A 591 -29.12 -6.86 -18.84
CA VAL A 591 -27.82 -7.31 -19.34
C VAL A 591 -28.02 -8.45 -20.34
N ASN A 592 -27.34 -8.38 -21.48
CA ASN A 592 -27.36 -9.40 -22.53
C ASN A 592 -25.94 -9.59 -23.07
N VAL A 593 -25.53 -10.85 -23.19
CA VAL A 593 -24.20 -11.24 -23.69
C VAL A 593 -24.37 -12.44 -24.62
N LEU A 594 -23.75 -12.37 -25.80
CA LEU A 594 -23.79 -13.43 -26.80
C LEU A 594 -23.19 -14.74 -26.26
N PRO A 595 -23.66 -15.92 -26.68
CA PRO A 595 -23.14 -17.21 -26.21
C PRO A 595 -21.61 -17.34 -26.31
N ALA A 596 -21.01 -16.89 -27.42
CA ALA A 596 -19.57 -16.94 -27.66
C ALA A 596 -18.72 -16.04 -26.74
N ALA A 597 -19.34 -15.05 -26.09
CA ALA A 597 -18.71 -14.12 -25.14
C ALA A 597 -19.23 -14.31 -23.70
N ARG A 598 -20.05 -15.35 -23.44
CA ARG A 598 -20.69 -15.61 -22.14
C ARG A 598 -19.71 -16.22 -21.13
N SER A 599 -18.64 -15.51 -20.81
CA SER A 599 -17.81 -15.81 -19.63
C SER A 599 -18.48 -15.26 -18.36
N MET A 600 -18.32 -15.97 -17.23
CA MET A 600 -18.81 -15.48 -15.94
C MET A 600 -18.11 -14.18 -15.54
N ALA A 601 -16.84 -14.00 -15.91
CA ALA A 601 -16.05 -12.83 -15.55
C ALA A 601 -16.44 -11.58 -16.37
N GLY A 602 -16.66 -11.69 -17.68
CA GLY A 602 -17.11 -10.57 -18.53
C GLY A 602 -18.51 -10.08 -18.11
N THR A 603 -19.44 -11.01 -17.87
CA THR A 603 -20.79 -10.67 -17.37
C THR A 603 -20.73 -10.03 -15.98
N LYS A 604 -19.87 -10.55 -15.09
CA LYS A 604 -19.65 -9.96 -13.76
C LYS A 604 -19.09 -8.55 -13.86
N ALA A 605 -18.10 -8.34 -14.73
CA ALA A 605 -17.42 -7.06 -14.87
C ALA A 605 -18.34 -5.97 -15.49
N LEU A 606 -19.25 -6.32 -16.41
CA LEU A 606 -20.31 -5.42 -16.87
C LEU A 606 -21.20 -4.96 -15.71
N ILE A 607 -21.66 -5.91 -14.89
CA ILE A 607 -22.48 -5.62 -13.71
C ILE A 607 -21.70 -4.77 -12.71
N ASP A 608 -20.44 -5.11 -12.40
CA ASP A 608 -19.61 -4.36 -11.47
C ASP A 608 -19.36 -2.91 -11.94
N ALA A 609 -19.12 -2.70 -13.24
CA ALA A 609 -18.96 -1.36 -13.83
C ALA A 609 -20.25 -0.52 -13.67
N PHE A 610 -21.41 -1.12 -13.95
CA PHE A 610 -22.69 -0.44 -13.73
C PHE A 610 -22.99 -0.18 -12.24
N LEU A 611 -22.69 -1.11 -11.35
CA LEU A 611 -22.84 -0.92 -9.91
C LEU A 611 -21.89 0.16 -9.37
N ALA A 612 -20.68 0.30 -9.94
CA ALA A 612 -19.78 1.40 -9.63
C ALA A 612 -20.34 2.75 -10.11
N TYR A 613 -20.83 2.81 -11.35
CA TYR A 613 -21.52 3.98 -11.90
C TYR A 613 -22.70 4.43 -11.02
N LEU A 614 -23.57 3.51 -10.59
CA LEU A 614 -24.69 3.84 -9.70
C LEU A 614 -24.23 4.43 -8.36
N ARG A 615 -23.18 3.86 -7.74
CA ARG A 615 -22.63 4.36 -6.47
C ARG A 615 -22.01 5.75 -6.59
N VAL A 616 -21.27 6.02 -7.67
CA VAL A 616 -20.67 7.34 -7.95
C VAL A 616 -21.77 8.42 -8.04
N HIS A 617 -22.95 8.04 -8.51
CA HIS A 617 -24.10 8.93 -8.64
C HIS A 617 -25.07 8.89 -7.43
N GLY A 618 -24.67 8.30 -6.31
CA GLY A 618 -25.39 8.35 -5.03
C GLY A 618 -26.58 7.39 -4.88
N GLU A 619 -26.74 6.43 -5.81
CA GLU A 619 -27.85 5.48 -5.77
C GLU A 619 -27.67 4.44 -4.65
N THR A 620 -28.67 4.26 -3.79
CA THR A 620 -28.60 3.39 -2.61
C THR A 620 -29.12 1.97 -2.84
N ALA A 621 -29.78 1.71 -3.96
CA ALA A 621 -30.31 0.39 -4.32
C ALA A 621 -30.45 0.21 -5.84
N VAL A 622 -30.59 -1.03 -6.29
CA VAL A 622 -30.84 -1.38 -7.70
C VAL A 622 -31.62 -2.68 -7.82
N TYR A 623 -32.44 -2.84 -8.86
CA TYR A 623 -33.01 -4.15 -9.22
C TYR A 623 -32.70 -4.57 -10.66
N GLY A 624 -32.73 -5.87 -10.92
CA GLY A 624 -32.70 -6.46 -12.25
C GLY A 624 -33.88 -7.40 -12.41
N GLN A 625 -34.44 -7.47 -13.61
CA GLN A 625 -35.44 -8.48 -13.96
C GLN A 625 -34.85 -9.45 -14.99
N MET A 626 -34.91 -10.74 -14.66
CA MET A 626 -34.27 -11.81 -15.43
C MET A 626 -35.18 -13.02 -15.55
N VAL A 627 -35.12 -13.68 -16.70
CA VAL A 627 -35.88 -14.90 -16.98
C VAL A 627 -35.04 -16.12 -16.61
N VAL A 628 -35.64 -17.08 -15.91
CA VAL A 628 -34.98 -18.30 -15.40
C VAL A 628 -35.84 -19.54 -15.63
N TYR A 629 -35.19 -20.68 -15.74
CA TYR A 629 -35.82 -22.00 -15.81
C TYR A 629 -36.05 -22.58 -14.41
N GLU A 630 -37.07 -23.43 -14.27
CA GLU A 630 -37.41 -24.11 -13.01
C GLU A 630 -36.23 -24.83 -12.35
N ASP A 631 -35.45 -25.62 -13.10
CA ASP A 631 -34.38 -26.50 -12.55
C ASP A 631 -33.09 -25.77 -12.16
N ARG A 632 -32.98 -24.45 -12.38
CA ARG A 632 -31.74 -23.72 -12.08
C ARG A 632 -31.68 -23.29 -10.62
N ARG A 633 -30.50 -23.43 -10.02
CA ARG A 633 -30.10 -22.88 -8.70
C ARG A 633 -30.11 -21.34 -8.70
N THR A 634 -31.30 -20.79 -8.84
CA THR A 634 -31.58 -19.38 -9.17
C THR A 634 -31.03 -18.45 -8.09
N ASP A 635 -31.34 -18.72 -6.83
CA ASP A 635 -30.88 -17.90 -5.70
C ASP A 635 -29.36 -17.95 -5.52
N ALA A 636 -28.72 -19.08 -5.86
CA ALA A 636 -27.26 -19.20 -5.82
C ALA A 636 -26.56 -18.40 -6.94
N LEU A 637 -27.21 -18.22 -8.10
CA LEU A 637 -26.72 -17.34 -9.16
C LEU A 637 -26.79 -15.88 -8.72
N PHE A 638 -27.93 -15.42 -8.19
CA PHE A 638 -28.10 -14.03 -7.75
C PHE A 638 -27.23 -13.69 -6.53
N SER A 639 -27.13 -14.61 -5.55
CA SER A 639 -26.28 -14.43 -4.36
C SER A 639 -24.80 -14.24 -4.71
N ARG A 640 -24.31 -14.87 -5.78
CA ARG A 640 -22.92 -14.68 -6.27
C ARG A 640 -22.63 -13.25 -6.76
N PHE A 641 -23.65 -12.54 -7.24
CA PHE A 641 -23.57 -11.12 -7.59
C PHE A 641 -24.01 -10.21 -6.43
N GLY A 642 -24.35 -10.77 -5.27
CA GLY A 642 -24.86 -10.04 -4.10
C GLY A 642 -26.27 -9.49 -4.29
N PHE A 643 -27.10 -10.11 -5.14
CA PHE A 643 -28.52 -9.80 -5.28
C PHE A 643 -29.38 -10.80 -4.50
N VAL A 644 -30.50 -10.33 -3.99
CA VAL A 644 -31.56 -11.11 -3.32
C VAL A 644 -32.77 -11.17 -4.24
N VAL A 645 -33.35 -12.35 -4.47
CA VAL A 645 -34.60 -12.48 -5.23
C VAL A 645 -35.76 -12.04 -4.35
N LEU A 646 -36.49 -10.99 -4.77
CA LEU A 646 -37.65 -10.49 -4.04
C LEU A 646 -38.91 -11.28 -4.34
N ASN A 647 -39.10 -11.64 -5.61
CA ASN A 647 -40.30 -12.31 -6.11
C ASN A 647 -40.05 -12.95 -7.48
N ARG A 648 -40.96 -13.87 -7.86
CA ARG A 648 -41.01 -14.48 -9.20
C ARG A 648 -42.46 -14.66 -9.66
N ARG A 649 -42.69 -14.59 -10.96
CA ARG A 649 -43.95 -14.95 -11.64
C ARG A 649 -43.65 -15.89 -12.80
N GLU A 650 -44.50 -16.89 -13.00
CA GLU A 650 -44.44 -17.75 -14.18
C GLU A 650 -44.84 -16.95 -15.43
N ILE A 651 -44.15 -17.16 -16.55
CA ILE A 651 -44.40 -16.48 -17.82
C ILE A 651 -44.77 -17.46 -18.93
N THR A 652 -45.96 -17.32 -19.50
CA THR A 652 -46.52 -18.30 -20.47
C THR A 652 -46.08 -18.04 -21.91
N LYS A 653 -45.49 -16.87 -22.22
CA LYS A 653 -45.03 -16.50 -23.58
C LYS A 653 -44.04 -17.48 -24.23
N TYR A 654 -43.40 -18.35 -23.46
CA TYR A 654 -42.40 -19.30 -23.95
C TYR A 654 -42.84 -20.78 -23.85
N GLN A 655 -44.03 -21.06 -23.31
CA GLN A 655 -44.49 -22.42 -22.96
C GLN A 655 -44.61 -23.39 -24.16
N ARG A 656 -44.75 -22.88 -25.40
CA ARG A 656 -44.77 -23.71 -26.62
C ARG A 656 -43.40 -23.93 -27.26
N HIS A 657 -42.38 -23.22 -26.79
CA HIS A 657 -41.01 -23.28 -27.32
C HIS A 657 -40.03 -23.92 -26.32
N PHE A 658 -40.48 -24.17 -25.08
CA PHE A 658 -39.73 -24.84 -24.04
C PHE A 658 -40.68 -25.67 -23.17
N PRO A 659 -40.39 -26.96 -22.90
CA PRO A 659 -41.34 -27.86 -22.22
C PRO A 659 -41.44 -27.65 -20.70
N GLY A 660 -40.43 -27.06 -20.06
CA GLY A 660 -40.42 -26.77 -18.62
C GLY A 660 -41.01 -25.39 -18.28
N ARG A 661 -41.30 -25.15 -16.99
CA ARG A 661 -41.80 -23.84 -16.55
C ARG A 661 -40.70 -22.79 -16.56
N VAL A 662 -41.10 -21.56 -16.91
CA VAL A 662 -40.20 -20.41 -17.04
C VAL A 662 -40.71 -19.27 -16.17
N PHE A 663 -39.81 -18.69 -15.37
CA PHE A 663 -40.13 -17.64 -14.41
C PHE A 663 -39.43 -16.34 -14.76
N LEU A 664 -40.11 -15.21 -14.57
CA LEU A 664 -39.51 -13.88 -14.50
C LEU A 664 -39.30 -13.54 -13.02
N CYS A 665 -38.03 -13.34 -12.63
CA CYS A 665 -37.64 -12.99 -11.27
C CYS A 665 -37.26 -11.51 -11.17
N THR A 666 -37.67 -10.84 -10.10
CA THR A 666 -37.12 -9.53 -9.71
C THR A 666 -36.06 -9.74 -8.64
N ALA A 667 -34.81 -9.44 -8.98
CA ALA A 667 -33.68 -9.51 -8.05
C ALA A 667 -33.27 -8.09 -7.65
N TRP A 668 -33.07 -7.84 -6.36
CA TRP A 668 -32.74 -6.54 -5.78
C TRP A 668 -31.42 -6.57 -5.03
N LYS A 669 -30.75 -5.43 -4.96
CA LYS A 669 -29.49 -5.26 -4.25
C LYS A 669 -29.45 -3.92 -3.53
N ASP A 670 -29.18 -4.00 -2.24
CA ASP A 670 -28.75 -2.86 -1.43
C ASP A 670 -27.34 -2.42 -1.88
N LEU A 671 -27.16 -1.13 -2.17
CA LEU A 671 -25.87 -0.51 -2.47
C LEU A 671 -25.31 0.27 -1.28
N SER A 672 -26.14 0.53 -0.25
CA SER A 672 -25.74 1.13 1.04
C SER A 672 -25.08 0.10 1.97
N GLN A 673 -25.52 -1.17 1.93
CA GLN A 673 -24.94 -2.25 2.72
C GLN A 673 -23.86 -3.04 1.96
N GLN A 674 -22.77 -3.37 2.66
CA GLN A 674 -21.69 -4.18 2.10
C GLN A 674 -22.07 -5.66 2.03
N SER A 675 -22.43 -6.14 0.83
CA SER A 675 -22.55 -7.57 0.55
C SER A 675 -21.18 -8.27 0.66
N ARG A 676 -20.90 -8.91 1.79
CA ARG A 676 -19.75 -9.83 1.97
C ARG A 676 -19.94 -11.07 1.07
N LEU A 677 -18.87 -11.51 0.41
CA LEU A 677 -18.82 -12.78 -0.32
C LEU A 677 -17.82 -13.72 0.36
N HIS A 678 -18.29 -14.87 0.85
CA HIS A 678 -17.70 -16.22 0.79
C HIS A 678 -18.21 -17.16 1.93
N GLY A 679 -18.95 -18.20 1.56
CA GLY A 679 -18.88 -19.54 2.19
C GLY A 679 -19.57 -19.81 3.54
N ALA A 680 -20.88 -20.15 3.51
CA ALA A 680 -21.61 -21.07 4.42
C ALA A 680 -21.69 -20.79 5.95
N ARG A 681 -22.78 -21.11 6.67
CA ARG A 681 -24.19 -21.47 6.36
C ARG A 681 -25.05 -21.31 7.64
N ILE A 682 -26.25 -20.70 7.54
CA ILE A 682 -27.57 -21.13 8.10
C ILE A 682 -27.64 -21.42 9.64
N ARG A 683 -28.51 -20.78 10.46
CA ARG A 683 -30.00 -20.96 10.50
C ARG A 683 -30.82 -19.72 10.97
N PHE A 684 -32.05 -19.69 10.44
CA PHE A 684 -33.28 -18.98 10.82
C PHE A 684 -33.77 -19.41 12.23
N LEU A 685 -34.80 -18.87 12.92
CA LEU A 685 -36.02 -18.07 12.64
C LEU A 685 -36.13 -16.93 13.73
N SER A 686 -37.13 -16.04 13.88
CA SER A 686 -38.54 -16.00 13.43
C SER A 686 -39.07 -14.56 13.25
N THR A 687 -40.31 -14.45 12.79
CA THR A 687 -41.17 -13.25 12.74
C THR A 687 -41.68 -12.79 14.11
N SER A 688 -41.72 -11.48 14.36
CA SER A 688 -42.88 -10.72 14.92
C SER A 688 -42.58 -9.21 15.01
N GLU A 689 -43.63 -8.38 14.88
CA GLU A 689 -43.79 -6.99 15.40
C GLU A 689 -42.65 -5.97 15.15
N ALA A 690 -42.83 -4.88 14.39
CA ALA A 690 -43.97 -3.96 14.31
C ALA A 690 -44.01 -3.19 12.97
#